data_AF-A0A4R8TSH1-F1
#
_entry.id   AF-A0A4R8TSH1-F1
#
_cell.length_a   1.000
_cell.length_b   1.000
_cell.length_c   1.000
_cell.angle_alpha   90.00
_cell.angle_beta   90.00
_cell.angle_gamma   90.00
#
_symmetry.space_group_name_H-M   'P 1'
#
loop_
_entity.id
_entity.type
_entity.pdbx_description
1 polymer ?
#
loop_
_entity_poly.entity_id
_entity_poly.type
_entity_poly.pdbx_seq_one_letter_code
_entity_poly.pdbx_strand_id
1 'polypeptide(L)'
;MSKSITMGVWALQGVMAFVVLAISIDIINKQNDPHTTFKYNAFTGGLGILVVALGLASSFFDAIPSLVVMAADAVSGVLLLGGGIHKHMFFCVLTAKELHRYNPPQFKMAPVSLEQDVKYLRLSLVCAHAATVAYLGLTVARSLHKTYRDLPPSQGTRARLVRRSRLAPVFAVLASVSLAVAGYWTLSYAKLSYRVWADQRSVNAPVRFYGDNGVLPFGENATRLHVTRWLSDTPVYLDALEIITEKARRFWWGQQVDLAITSWSLLLAVEGRRRRIPSLWAYLALAHLVNLSFAQNVFYLTLLLAPVPMPGLPSASMLGRLRNRAFPPKPVGWVPHPALFLASYCLNQVLIYWAPATVGTSTFASVAILSRILTFAPVILPAVVPASWGTVYSDHHGAYSIVTDLFRFVSSVSFVFHLKGTALGLLYNAPDAHYHRHSRFLPFDRERRSAWERTTTALGKVLGSASDHPVMASVAWDVVLSGISQGLWAATRALDVNDILASSTPFFRAHAEKAQPPTRLSEGSEILTPESESGSHGGAVSTRRKGRSSKSEFDGMTISKGPTSQANRRDRTQEEPLELETAPEVPYEPTTAERRSAVEGDELPDGDMDWESAALVWGLAALGGLGSSSAGVFGAECTSH
;
A
#
# COMPACT_ATOMS: atom_id res chain seq x y z
N MET A 1 -23.57 26.15 2.71
CA MET A 1 -22.68 26.69 1.65
C MET A 1 -23.07 26.01 0.35
N SER A 2 -23.38 26.73 -0.73
CA SER A 2 -23.83 26.09 -1.97
C SER A 2 -22.70 25.27 -2.61
N LYS A 3 -23.00 24.12 -3.24
CA LYS A 3 -22.00 23.24 -3.90
C LYS A 3 -21.07 24.04 -4.84
N SER A 4 -21.60 25.07 -5.51
CA SER A 4 -20.85 25.98 -6.38
C SER A 4 -19.80 26.82 -5.64
N ILE A 5 -20.10 27.30 -4.43
CA ILE A 5 -19.13 28.05 -3.62
C ILE A 5 -18.00 27.11 -3.16
N THR A 6 -18.33 25.90 -2.71
CA THR A 6 -17.32 24.92 -2.28
C THR A 6 -16.41 24.49 -3.43
N MET A 7 -16.97 24.22 -4.61
CA MET A 7 -16.20 23.97 -5.83
C MET A 7 -15.31 25.17 -6.20
N GLY A 8 -15.83 26.39 -6.07
CA GLY A 8 -15.06 27.62 -6.32
C GLY A 8 -13.87 27.76 -5.37
N VAL A 9 -14.05 27.43 -4.09
CA VAL A 9 -12.99 27.45 -3.08
C VAL A 9 -11.91 26.40 -3.39
N TRP A 10 -12.28 25.16 -3.72
CA TRP A 10 -11.30 24.14 -4.10
C TRP A 10 -10.60 24.44 -5.42
N ALA A 11 -11.30 25.01 -6.40
CA ALA A 11 -10.67 25.47 -7.64
C ALA A 11 -9.62 26.56 -7.35
N LEU A 12 -9.95 27.52 -6.49
CA LEU A 12 -9.00 28.56 -6.05
C LEU A 12 -7.81 27.97 -5.29
N GLN A 13 -8.06 27.06 -4.33
CA GLN A 13 -7.01 26.33 -3.60
C GLN A 13 -6.12 25.53 -4.55
N GLY A 14 -6.70 24.92 -5.59
CA GLY A 14 -5.98 24.19 -6.64
C GLY A 14 -5.06 25.08 -7.45
N VAL A 15 -5.55 26.24 -7.90
CA VAL A 15 -4.73 27.23 -8.59
C VAL A 15 -3.59 27.71 -7.69
N MET A 16 -3.88 28.02 -6.42
CA MET A 16 -2.85 28.49 -5.48
C MET A 16 -1.81 27.41 -5.18
N ALA A 17 -2.24 26.17 -4.95
CA ALA A 17 -1.34 25.03 -4.73
C ALA A 17 -0.46 24.76 -5.96
N PHE A 18 -1.03 24.84 -7.16
CA PHE A 18 -0.31 24.72 -8.42
C PHE A 18 0.71 25.85 -8.61
N VAL A 19 0.34 27.10 -8.35
CA VAL A 19 1.25 28.25 -8.44
C VAL A 19 2.40 28.10 -7.44
N VAL A 20 2.10 27.73 -6.18
CA VAL A 20 3.13 27.49 -5.16
C VAL A 20 4.07 26.36 -5.57
N LEU A 21 3.53 25.25 -6.08
CA LEU A 21 4.31 24.12 -6.57
C LEU A 21 5.19 24.52 -7.76
N ALA A 22 4.62 25.14 -8.79
CA ALA A 22 5.32 25.51 -10.02
C ALA A 22 6.46 26.50 -9.75
N ILE A 23 6.21 27.54 -8.95
CA ILE A 23 7.24 28.52 -8.56
C ILE A 23 8.32 27.83 -7.72
N SER A 24 7.94 26.95 -6.79
CA SER A 24 8.91 26.27 -5.93
C SER A 24 9.80 25.33 -6.74
N ILE A 25 9.23 24.56 -7.68
CA ILE A 25 9.99 23.69 -8.60
C ILE A 25 10.92 24.52 -9.49
N ASP A 26 10.46 25.63 -10.06
CA ASP A 26 11.29 26.49 -10.90
C ASP A 26 12.50 27.06 -10.12
N ILE A 27 12.28 27.52 -8.89
CA ILE A 27 13.36 28.02 -8.02
C ILE A 27 14.30 26.90 -7.61
N ILE A 28 13.77 25.72 -7.24
CA ILE A 28 14.58 24.54 -6.89
C ILE A 28 15.49 24.15 -8.06
N ASN A 29 14.97 24.16 -9.28
CA ASN A 29 15.72 23.78 -10.47
C ASN A 29 16.81 24.80 -10.87
N LYS A 30 16.66 26.07 -10.47
CA LYS A 30 17.62 27.15 -10.77
C LYS A 30 18.72 27.32 -9.72
N GLN A 31 18.60 26.68 -8.55
CA GLN A 31 19.54 26.82 -7.44
C GLN A 31 20.34 25.54 -7.22
N ASN A 32 21.66 25.67 -7.02
CA ASN A 32 22.53 24.53 -6.72
C ASN A 32 22.26 23.92 -5.33
N ASP A 33 21.81 24.73 -4.36
CA ASP A 33 21.30 24.25 -3.07
C ASP A 33 20.07 25.08 -2.66
N PRO A 34 18.86 24.65 -3.03
CA PRO A 34 17.67 25.42 -2.77
C PRO A 34 17.36 25.48 -1.28
N HIS A 35 17.01 26.67 -0.82
CA HIS A 35 16.61 26.90 0.56
C HIS A 35 15.47 25.95 0.96
N THR A 36 15.52 25.47 2.21
CA THR A 36 14.56 24.49 2.78
C THR A 36 13.11 24.91 2.65
N THR A 37 12.85 26.23 2.65
CA THR A 37 11.54 26.84 2.43
C THR A 37 10.95 26.48 1.06
N PHE A 38 11.74 26.53 -0.01
CA PHE A 38 11.23 26.19 -1.35
C PHE A 38 10.95 24.70 -1.48
N LYS A 39 11.80 23.85 -0.90
CA LYS A 39 11.59 22.39 -0.85
C LYS A 39 10.34 22.01 -0.07
N TYR A 40 10.12 22.65 1.08
CA TYR A 40 8.90 22.51 1.86
C TYR A 40 7.67 22.98 1.09
N ASN A 41 7.75 24.14 0.42
CA ASN A 41 6.65 24.68 -0.39
C ASN A 41 6.31 23.79 -1.60
N ALA A 42 7.31 23.14 -2.21
CA ALA A 42 7.06 22.16 -3.26
C ALA A 42 6.30 20.94 -2.70
N PHE A 43 6.69 20.44 -1.52
CA PHE A 43 5.96 19.37 -0.86
C PHE A 43 4.51 19.76 -0.53
N THR A 44 4.30 20.92 0.11
CA THR A 44 2.96 21.37 0.50
C THR A 44 2.08 21.76 -0.69
N GLY A 45 2.66 22.35 -1.75
CA GLY A 45 1.95 22.59 -3.00
C GLY A 45 1.50 21.30 -3.68
N GLY A 46 2.37 20.29 -3.73
CA GLY A 46 2.01 18.95 -4.24
C GLY A 46 0.90 18.28 -3.44
N LEU A 47 1.01 18.30 -2.11
CA LEU A 47 -0.03 17.77 -1.22
C LEU A 47 -1.35 18.56 -1.36
N GLY A 48 -1.27 19.89 -1.50
CA GLY A 48 -2.42 20.75 -1.72
C GLY A 48 -3.19 20.39 -2.99
N ILE A 49 -2.50 20.06 -4.09
CA ILE A 49 -3.15 19.57 -5.32
C ILE A 49 -3.88 18.26 -5.07
N LEU A 50 -3.28 17.34 -4.28
CA LEU A 50 -3.90 16.06 -3.96
C LEU A 50 -5.18 16.25 -3.11
N VAL A 51 -5.14 17.14 -2.12
CA VAL A 51 -6.30 17.48 -1.29
C VAL A 51 -7.40 18.15 -2.10
N VAL A 52 -7.05 19.03 -3.04
CA VAL A 52 -8.02 19.62 -3.98
C VAL A 52 -8.63 18.57 -4.88
N ALA A 53 -7.84 17.63 -5.39
CA ALA A 53 -8.37 16.52 -6.18
C ALA A 53 -9.36 15.67 -5.36
N LEU A 54 -9.08 15.44 -4.07
CA LEU A 54 -9.99 14.76 -3.14
C LEU A 54 -11.29 15.54 -2.89
N GLY A 55 -11.21 16.86 -2.66
CA GLY A 55 -12.38 17.71 -2.47
C GLY A 55 -13.23 17.87 -3.73
N LEU A 56 -12.59 18.01 -4.90
CA LEU A 56 -13.32 17.99 -6.18
C LEU A 56 -13.99 16.62 -6.38
N ALA A 57 -13.31 15.51 -6.10
CA ALA A 57 -13.92 14.19 -6.19
C ALA A 57 -15.15 14.07 -5.26
N SER A 58 -15.09 14.57 -4.02
CA SER A 58 -16.23 14.50 -3.09
C SER A 58 -17.44 15.30 -3.55
N SER A 59 -17.27 16.30 -4.43
CA SER A 59 -18.39 17.05 -5.00
C SER A 59 -19.24 16.23 -5.99
N PHE A 60 -18.62 15.22 -6.61
CA PHE A 60 -19.25 14.34 -7.59
C PHE A 60 -19.62 12.97 -6.99
N PHE A 61 -18.95 12.58 -5.91
CA PHE A 61 -19.20 11.34 -5.21
C PHE A 61 -19.75 11.64 -3.81
N ASP A 62 -21.09 11.60 -3.68
CA ASP A 62 -21.77 11.73 -2.36
C ASP A 62 -21.32 10.65 -1.37
N ALA A 63 -20.65 9.60 -1.86
CA ALA A 63 -20.02 8.58 -1.06
C ALA A 63 -18.78 9.06 -0.29
N ILE A 64 -18.27 10.30 -0.48
CA ILE A 64 -17.14 10.87 0.29
C ILE A 64 -17.68 11.94 1.27
N PRO A 65 -17.69 11.68 2.59
CA PRO A 65 -18.15 12.58 3.63
C PRO A 65 -17.36 13.87 3.66
N SER A 66 -18.08 14.95 3.93
CA SER A 66 -17.49 16.26 4.16
C SER A 66 -16.46 16.28 5.29
N LEU A 67 -16.56 15.38 6.28
CA LEU A 67 -15.61 15.28 7.39
C LEU A 67 -14.20 14.90 6.94
N VAL A 68 -14.09 13.98 5.98
CA VAL A 68 -12.84 13.47 5.39
C VAL A 68 -12.13 14.59 4.65
N VAL A 69 -12.90 15.31 3.85
CA VAL A 69 -12.42 16.44 3.06
C VAL A 69 -12.02 17.57 3.99
N MET A 70 -12.80 17.83 5.04
CA MET A 70 -12.48 18.82 6.06
C MET A 70 -11.20 18.46 6.83
N ALA A 71 -10.97 17.19 7.16
CA ALA A 71 -9.75 16.72 7.81
C ALA A 71 -8.53 16.88 6.87
N ALA A 72 -8.67 16.49 5.60
CA ALA A 72 -7.64 16.68 4.58
C ALA A 72 -7.34 18.18 4.34
N ASP A 73 -8.37 19.03 4.28
CA ASP A 73 -8.25 20.49 4.17
C ASP A 73 -7.62 21.08 5.43
N ALA A 74 -7.92 20.57 6.62
CA ALA A 74 -7.28 21.01 7.87
C ALA A 74 -5.78 20.66 7.88
N VAL A 75 -5.41 19.43 7.51
CA VAL A 75 -4.00 19.01 7.38
C VAL A 75 -3.28 19.85 6.32
N SER A 76 -3.91 20.04 5.16
CA SER A 76 -3.37 20.90 4.09
C SER A 76 -3.19 22.34 4.56
N GLY A 77 -4.19 22.89 5.25
CA GLY A 77 -4.19 24.24 5.80
C GLY A 77 -3.07 24.44 6.84
N VAL A 78 -2.88 23.49 7.76
CA VAL A 78 -1.78 23.53 8.74
C VAL A 78 -0.41 23.50 8.04
N LEU A 79 -0.25 22.66 7.01
CA LEU A 79 0.99 22.57 6.25
C LEU A 79 1.24 23.83 5.39
N LEU A 80 0.20 24.39 4.78
CA LEU A 80 0.30 25.64 4.01
C LEU A 80 0.57 26.85 4.92
N LEU A 81 -0.02 26.89 6.13
CA LEU A 81 0.29 27.89 7.15
C LEU A 81 1.75 27.78 7.60
N GLY A 82 2.26 26.56 7.81
CA GLY A 82 3.68 26.31 8.05
C GLY A 82 4.57 26.90 6.95
N GLY A 83 4.15 26.81 5.69
CA GLY A 83 4.87 27.36 4.55
C GLY A 83 4.85 28.88 4.48
N GLY A 84 3.69 29.49 4.80
CA GLY A 84 3.52 30.94 4.89
C GLY A 84 4.37 31.58 6.00
N ILE A 85 4.39 30.97 7.18
CA ILE A 85 5.21 31.43 8.32
C ILE A 85 6.71 31.32 8.00
N HIS A 86 7.12 30.22 7.35
CA HIS A 86 8.52 30.03 6.96
C HIS A 86 8.97 31.03 5.86
N LYS A 87 8.05 31.48 4.98
CA LYS A 87 8.29 32.58 4.03
C LYS A 87 8.43 33.94 4.71
N HIS A 88 7.59 34.25 5.70
CA HIS A 88 7.69 35.53 6.44
C HIS A 88 9.03 35.64 7.19
N MET A 89 9.49 34.51 7.77
CA MET A 89 10.80 34.43 8.41
C MET A 89 11.96 34.51 7.40
N PHE A 90 11.79 33.96 6.19
CA PHE A 90 12.76 34.09 5.10
C PHE A 90 12.84 35.51 4.53
N PHE A 91 11.72 36.24 4.42
CA PHE A 91 11.71 37.64 3.99
C PHE A 91 12.41 38.55 5.02
N CYS A 92 12.26 38.26 6.31
CA CYS A 92 13.03 38.91 7.39
C CYS A 92 14.54 38.56 7.37
N VAL A 93 14.94 37.45 6.75
CA VAL A 93 16.34 37.03 6.61
C VAL A 93 16.95 37.52 5.28
N LEU A 94 16.14 37.69 4.23
CA LEU A 94 16.58 38.25 2.93
C LEU A 94 16.97 39.72 3.03
N THR A 95 16.33 40.50 3.91
CA THR A 95 16.78 41.86 4.27
C THR A 95 18.17 41.87 4.94
N ALA A 96 18.70 40.71 5.33
CA ALA A 96 20.04 40.57 5.93
C ALA A 96 21.09 39.89 5.02
N LYS A 97 20.75 39.47 3.79
CA LYS A 97 21.66 38.65 2.96
C LYS A 97 21.75 39.01 1.47
N GLU A 98 21.47 40.25 1.09
CA GLU A 98 22.09 40.81 -0.11
C GLU A 98 23.53 41.25 0.21
N LEU A 99 24.46 40.32 0.03
CA LEU A 99 25.80 40.49 -0.57
C LEU A 99 26.59 39.22 -0.22
N HIS A 100 26.55 38.25 -1.12
CA HIS A 100 27.73 37.49 -1.54
C HIS A 100 27.28 36.52 -2.62
N ARG A 101 27.47 36.92 -3.87
CA ARG A 101 27.57 36.00 -5.00
C ARG A 101 28.89 35.24 -4.80
N TYR A 102 28.89 34.25 -3.93
CA TYR A 102 29.98 33.29 -3.81
C TYR A 102 29.64 32.15 -4.77
N ASN A 103 30.26 32.17 -5.95
CA ASN A 103 30.32 31.00 -6.81
C ASN A 103 31.36 30.09 -6.12
N PRO A 104 30.97 29.01 -5.42
CA PRO A 104 31.97 28.11 -4.88
C PRO A 104 32.80 27.60 -6.07
N PRO A 105 34.11 27.37 -5.88
CA PRO A 105 34.92 26.78 -6.93
C PRO A 105 34.21 25.50 -7.40
N GLN A 106 33.89 25.43 -8.69
CA GLN A 106 33.67 24.14 -9.34
C GLN A 106 34.93 23.35 -9.04
N PHE A 107 34.85 22.43 -8.08
CA PHE A 107 35.86 21.40 -7.93
C PHE A 107 35.78 20.61 -9.23
N LYS A 108 36.55 21.03 -10.23
CA LYS A 108 36.95 20.19 -11.34
C LYS A 108 37.69 19.04 -10.69
N MET A 109 36.98 17.96 -10.40
CA MET A 109 37.63 16.68 -10.13
C MET A 109 38.54 16.44 -11.34
N ALA A 110 39.79 16.03 -11.07
CA ALA A 110 40.66 15.61 -12.16
C ALA A 110 39.91 14.55 -12.98
N PRO A 111 39.86 14.68 -14.32
CA PRO A 111 39.05 13.82 -15.16
C PRO A 111 39.45 12.37 -14.93
N VAL A 112 38.50 11.55 -14.50
CA VAL A 112 38.73 10.11 -14.34
C VAL A 112 38.90 9.51 -15.74
N SER A 113 39.98 8.77 -15.97
CA SER A 113 40.28 8.22 -17.28
C SER A 113 39.21 7.22 -17.74
N LEU A 114 38.92 7.24 -19.04
CA LEU A 114 37.95 6.38 -19.72
C LEU A 114 38.53 4.99 -20.04
N GLU A 115 39.46 4.46 -19.26
CA GLU A 115 40.23 3.25 -19.63
C GLU A 115 39.73 1.96 -18.94
N GLN A 116 38.75 2.02 -18.05
CA GLN A 116 38.25 0.80 -17.39
C GLN A 116 37.37 -0.08 -18.30
N ASP A 117 37.55 -1.40 -18.18
CA ASP A 117 36.75 -2.43 -18.84
C ASP A 117 35.27 -2.36 -18.47
N VAL A 118 34.41 -2.59 -19.46
CA VAL A 118 32.96 -2.53 -19.31
C VAL A 118 32.43 -3.77 -18.60
N LYS A 119 31.81 -3.58 -17.43
CA LYS A 119 31.20 -4.65 -16.63
C LYS A 119 29.76 -4.93 -17.08
N TYR A 120 29.60 -5.86 -18.03
CA TYR A 120 28.29 -6.26 -18.55
C TYR A 120 27.33 -6.81 -17.49
N LEU A 121 27.83 -7.35 -16.38
CA LEU A 121 27.02 -7.86 -15.26
C LEU A 121 26.04 -6.80 -14.70
N ARG A 122 26.48 -5.53 -14.62
CA ARG A 122 25.65 -4.44 -14.07
C ARG A 122 24.55 -4.04 -15.05
N LEU A 123 24.87 -4.01 -16.35
CA LEU A 123 23.88 -3.80 -17.40
C LEU A 123 22.84 -4.93 -17.40
N SER A 124 23.29 -6.19 -17.35
CA SER A 124 22.38 -7.33 -17.32
C SER A 124 21.47 -7.30 -16.09
N LEU A 125 21.94 -6.77 -14.96
CA LEU A 125 21.12 -6.62 -13.75
C LEU A 125 20.00 -5.56 -13.92
N VAL A 126 20.27 -4.45 -14.60
CA VAL A 126 19.23 -3.44 -14.92
C VAL A 126 18.21 -4.01 -15.92
N CYS A 127 18.67 -4.68 -16.97
CA CYS A 127 17.78 -5.34 -17.93
C CYS A 127 16.95 -6.45 -17.26
N ALA A 128 17.57 -7.26 -16.41
CA ALA A 128 16.90 -8.30 -15.64
C ALA A 128 15.87 -7.73 -14.68
N HIS A 129 16.17 -6.60 -14.01
CA HIS A 129 15.21 -5.91 -13.16
C HIS A 129 13.96 -5.49 -13.95
N ALA A 130 14.14 -4.79 -15.07
CA ALA A 130 13.02 -4.36 -15.92
C ALA A 130 12.20 -5.54 -16.46
N ALA A 131 12.87 -6.59 -16.94
CA ALA A 131 12.22 -7.81 -17.41
C ALA A 131 11.46 -8.52 -16.28
N THR A 132 12.02 -8.55 -15.07
CA THR A 132 11.39 -9.17 -13.88
C THR A 132 10.14 -8.40 -13.48
N VAL A 133 10.19 -7.06 -13.45
CA VAL A 133 9.01 -6.22 -13.15
C VAL A 133 7.89 -6.48 -14.16
N ALA A 134 8.21 -6.50 -15.46
CA ALA A 134 7.23 -6.79 -16.50
C ALA A 134 6.65 -8.21 -16.37
N TYR A 135 7.50 -9.21 -16.14
CA TYR A 135 7.08 -10.60 -15.97
C TYR A 135 6.16 -10.79 -14.75
N LEU A 136 6.52 -10.23 -13.59
CA LEU A 136 5.72 -10.32 -12.38
C LEU A 136 4.40 -9.56 -12.52
N GLY A 137 4.43 -8.36 -13.10
CA GLY A 137 3.22 -7.58 -13.40
C GLY A 137 2.25 -8.35 -14.31
N LEU A 138 2.76 -8.95 -15.39
CA LEU A 138 1.96 -9.80 -16.28
C LEU A 138 1.42 -11.04 -15.58
N THR A 139 2.20 -11.65 -14.68
CA THR A 139 1.78 -12.83 -13.91
C THR A 139 0.63 -12.49 -12.97
N VAL A 140 0.73 -11.37 -12.26
CA VAL A 140 -0.33 -10.86 -11.37
C VAL A 140 -1.57 -10.49 -12.16
N ALA A 141 -1.43 -9.77 -13.28
CA ALA A 141 -2.55 -9.39 -14.14
C ALA A 141 -3.28 -10.61 -14.74
N ARG A 142 -2.54 -11.63 -15.21
CA ARG A 142 -3.12 -12.89 -15.70
C ARG A 142 -3.85 -13.65 -14.61
N SER A 143 -3.25 -13.71 -13.41
CA SER A 143 -3.91 -14.34 -12.26
C SER A 143 -5.22 -13.63 -11.94
N LEU A 144 -5.20 -12.31 -11.88
CA LEU A 144 -6.36 -11.49 -11.58
C LEU A 144 -7.48 -11.68 -12.60
N HIS A 145 -7.14 -11.67 -13.89
CA HIS A 145 -8.08 -11.90 -14.98
C HIS A 145 -8.70 -13.29 -14.92
N LYS A 146 -7.90 -14.31 -14.61
CA LYS A 146 -8.40 -15.68 -14.43
C LYS A 146 -9.34 -15.76 -13.23
N THR A 147 -8.95 -15.20 -12.09
CA THR A 147 -9.79 -15.17 -10.89
C THR A 147 -11.13 -14.49 -11.15
N TYR A 148 -11.13 -13.36 -11.86
CA TYR A 148 -12.35 -12.66 -12.22
C TYR A 148 -13.28 -13.49 -13.12
N ARG A 149 -12.72 -14.29 -14.04
CA ARG A 149 -13.51 -15.17 -14.92
C ARG A 149 -14.04 -16.41 -14.23
N ASP A 150 -13.30 -16.97 -13.27
CA ASP A 150 -13.60 -18.24 -12.62
C ASP A 150 -14.45 -18.06 -11.33
N LEU A 151 -15.13 -16.92 -11.16
CA LEU A 151 -15.99 -16.64 -10.01
C LEU A 151 -17.24 -17.55 -10.01
N PRO A 152 -17.62 -18.15 -8.87
CA PRO A 152 -18.82 -18.99 -8.81
C PRO A 152 -20.10 -18.15 -8.98
N PRO A 153 -21.21 -18.74 -9.46
CA PRO A 153 -22.47 -18.03 -9.69
C PRO A 153 -23.01 -17.31 -8.45
N SER A 154 -22.77 -17.88 -7.26
CA SER A 154 -23.11 -17.28 -5.95
C SER A 154 -22.44 -15.92 -5.70
N GLN A 155 -21.32 -15.64 -6.37
CA GLN A 155 -20.56 -14.39 -6.28
C GLN A 155 -20.89 -13.41 -7.43
N GLY A 156 -21.77 -13.82 -8.35
CA GLY A 156 -22.24 -13.05 -9.51
C GLY A 156 -23.54 -12.28 -9.27
N THR A 157 -23.99 -12.11 -8.01
CA THR A 157 -25.21 -11.35 -7.72
C THR A 157 -25.10 -9.91 -8.21
N ARG A 158 -26.21 -9.35 -8.70
CA ARG A 158 -26.26 -7.99 -9.28
C ARG A 158 -25.65 -6.94 -8.35
N ALA A 159 -25.93 -7.02 -7.05
CA ALA A 159 -25.38 -6.10 -6.04
C ALA A 159 -23.84 -6.19 -5.93
N ARG A 160 -23.29 -7.42 -5.87
CA ARG A 160 -21.84 -7.66 -5.78
C ARG A 160 -21.10 -7.20 -7.05
N LEU A 161 -21.69 -7.44 -8.22
CA LEU A 161 -21.13 -6.99 -9.51
C LEU A 161 -21.07 -5.46 -9.61
N VAL A 162 -22.18 -4.78 -9.29
CA VAL A 162 -22.26 -3.31 -9.31
C VAL A 162 -21.21 -2.72 -8.36
N ARG A 163 -21.05 -3.27 -7.16
CA ARG A 163 -20.05 -2.80 -6.21
C ARG A 163 -18.62 -2.99 -6.69
N ARG A 164 -18.26 -4.19 -7.20
CA ARG A 164 -16.93 -4.43 -7.79
C ARG A 164 -16.65 -3.48 -8.95
N SER A 165 -17.64 -3.22 -9.81
CA SER A 165 -17.51 -2.29 -10.93
C SER A 165 -17.24 -0.84 -10.49
N ARG A 166 -17.66 -0.46 -9.29
CA ARG A 166 -17.43 0.87 -8.71
C ARG A 166 -16.09 0.97 -7.98
N LEU A 167 -15.68 -0.05 -7.24
CA LEU A 167 -14.47 -0.03 -6.40
C LEU A 167 -13.19 -0.43 -7.14
N ALA A 168 -13.26 -1.42 -8.04
CA ALA A 168 -12.08 -1.89 -8.77
C ALA A 168 -11.37 -0.79 -9.58
N PRO A 169 -12.08 0.14 -10.27
CA PRO A 169 -11.43 1.24 -10.96
C PRO A 169 -10.64 2.18 -10.04
N VAL A 170 -11.09 2.39 -8.80
CA VAL A 170 -10.40 3.28 -7.83
C VAL A 170 -9.00 2.76 -7.55
N PHE A 171 -8.87 1.48 -7.18
CA PHE A 171 -7.58 0.86 -6.89
C PHE A 171 -6.74 0.64 -8.16
N ALA A 172 -7.35 0.43 -9.32
CA ALA A 172 -6.63 0.38 -10.60
C ALA A 172 -6.03 1.74 -10.98
N VAL A 173 -6.77 2.84 -10.76
CA VAL A 173 -6.28 4.21 -10.97
C VAL A 173 -5.16 4.53 -9.98
N LEU A 174 -5.33 4.21 -8.70
CA LEU A 174 -4.28 4.40 -7.68
C LEU A 174 -3.01 3.61 -8.02
N ALA A 175 -3.14 2.34 -8.43
CA ALA A 175 -2.00 1.55 -8.89
C ALA A 175 -1.30 2.20 -10.11
N SER A 176 -2.08 2.70 -11.07
CA SER A 176 -1.55 3.37 -12.26
C SER A 176 -0.81 4.67 -11.90
N VAL A 177 -1.37 5.47 -10.98
CA VAL A 177 -0.73 6.68 -10.46
C VAL A 177 0.56 6.34 -9.71
N SER A 178 0.54 5.34 -8.82
CA SER A 178 1.73 4.86 -8.11
C SER A 178 2.83 4.40 -9.06
N LEU A 179 2.48 3.68 -10.12
CA LEU A 179 3.43 3.23 -11.14
C LEU A 179 4.01 4.41 -11.94
N ALA A 180 3.17 5.37 -12.33
CA ALA A 180 3.59 6.56 -13.06
C ALA A 180 4.54 7.43 -12.23
N VAL A 181 4.22 7.65 -10.94
CA VAL A 181 5.07 8.39 -10.00
C VAL A 181 6.40 7.68 -9.78
N ALA A 182 6.40 6.36 -9.58
CA ALA A 182 7.63 5.57 -9.46
C ALA A 182 8.49 5.70 -10.73
N GLY A 183 7.90 5.51 -11.91
CA GLY A 183 8.60 5.60 -13.19
C GLY A 183 9.20 6.98 -13.43
N TYR A 184 8.46 8.04 -13.13
CA TYR A 184 8.92 9.43 -13.26
C TYR A 184 10.16 9.71 -12.42
N TRP A 185 10.15 9.33 -11.14
CA TRP A 185 11.27 9.58 -10.24
C TRP A 185 12.47 8.67 -10.51
N THR A 186 12.24 7.41 -10.89
CA THR A 186 13.31 6.50 -11.34
C THR A 186 14.01 7.06 -12.58
N LEU A 187 13.26 7.56 -13.56
CA LEU A 187 13.85 8.21 -14.75
C LEU A 187 14.60 9.49 -14.38
N SER A 188 14.06 10.28 -13.45
CA SER A 188 14.69 11.50 -12.95
C SER A 188 16.02 11.20 -12.24
N TYR A 189 16.07 10.12 -11.45
CA TYR A 189 17.30 9.65 -10.82
C TYR A 189 18.30 9.12 -11.84
N ALA A 190 17.87 8.29 -12.79
CA ALA A 190 18.72 7.81 -13.88
C ALA A 190 19.37 8.98 -14.65
N LYS A 191 18.57 10.02 -14.97
CA LYS A 191 19.04 11.24 -15.63
C LYS A 191 20.07 12.00 -14.78
N LEU A 192 19.81 12.17 -13.48
CA LEU A 192 20.72 12.85 -12.57
C LEU A 192 22.04 12.07 -12.43
N SER A 193 21.95 10.76 -12.20
CA SER A 193 23.10 9.86 -12.07
C SER A 193 23.97 9.86 -13.33
N TYR A 194 23.37 9.80 -14.52
CA TYR A 194 24.12 9.88 -15.78
C TYR A 194 24.84 11.22 -15.94
N ARG A 195 24.18 12.35 -15.59
CA ARG A 195 24.79 13.69 -15.67
C ARG A 195 26.00 13.83 -14.76
N VAL A 196 25.89 13.34 -13.52
CA VAL A 196 27.01 13.36 -12.57
C VAL A 196 28.17 12.50 -13.08
N TRP A 197 27.89 11.30 -13.58
CA TRP A 197 28.90 10.41 -14.16
C TRP A 197 29.60 11.04 -15.39
N ALA A 198 28.83 11.71 -16.26
CA ALA A 198 29.34 12.35 -17.46
C ALA A 198 30.22 13.57 -17.13
N ASP A 199 29.80 14.41 -16.18
CA ASP A 199 30.55 15.58 -15.72
C ASP A 199 31.92 15.20 -15.13
N GLN A 200 31.97 14.17 -14.29
CA GLN A 200 33.21 13.64 -13.69
C GLN A 200 34.23 13.13 -14.72
N ARG A 201 33.77 12.75 -15.92
CA ARG A 201 34.60 12.22 -17.01
C ARG A 201 34.75 13.20 -18.17
N SER A 202 34.25 14.43 -18.02
CA SER A 202 34.26 15.45 -19.08
C SER A 202 33.59 14.98 -20.38
N VAL A 203 32.55 14.14 -20.27
CA VAL A 203 31.75 13.65 -21.39
C VAL A 203 30.51 14.53 -21.55
N ASN A 204 30.17 14.89 -22.79
CA ASN A 204 28.99 15.71 -23.07
C ASN A 204 27.71 14.94 -22.71
N ALA A 205 26.95 15.44 -21.74
CA ALA A 205 25.62 14.93 -21.43
C ALA A 205 24.57 15.55 -22.35
N PRO A 206 23.56 14.79 -22.82
CA PRO A 206 22.48 15.35 -23.63
C PRO A 206 21.69 16.37 -22.82
N VAL A 207 21.53 17.56 -23.39
CA VAL A 207 20.78 18.66 -22.78
C VAL A 207 19.29 18.54 -23.11
N ARG A 208 18.97 17.93 -24.27
CA ARG A 208 17.61 17.80 -24.81
C ARG A 208 17.31 16.35 -25.18
N PHE A 209 16.03 16.02 -25.31
CA PHE A 209 15.61 14.70 -25.82
C PHE A 209 15.72 14.63 -27.35
N TYR A 210 15.50 15.76 -28.03
CA TYR A 210 15.52 15.90 -29.50
C TYR A 210 16.32 17.15 -29.93
N GLY A 211 16.91 17.12 -31.13
CA GLY A 211 17.71 18.20 -31.73
C GLY A 211 19.22 18.06 -31.55
N ASP A 212 20.00 19.09 -31.93
CA ASP A 212 21.45 19.13 -31.69
C ASP A 212 21.77 18.88 -30.21
N ASN A 213 22.71 17.97 -29.93
CA ASN A 213 23.03 17.46 -28.59
C ASN A 213 21.89 16.72 -27.88
N GLY A 214 20.97 16.10 -28.63
CA GLY A 214 19.85 15.27 -28.14
C GLY A 214 20.12 13.75 -28.06
N VAL A 215 19.16 13.02 -27.47
CA VAL A 215 19.22 11.55 -27.23
C VAL A 215 18.87 10.73 -28.47
N LEU A 216 17.90 11.17 -29.28
CA LEU A 216 17.45 10.48 -30.48
C LEU A 216 18.14 11.03 -31.74
N PRO A 217 18.54 10.18 -32.71
CA PRO A 217 19.40 10.60 -33.80
C PRO A 217 18.57 11.19 -34.97
N PHE A 218 18.84 12.46 -35.28
CA PHE A 218 18.61 13.04 -36.60
C PHE A 218 19.74 14.05 -36.89
N GLY A 219 20.97 13.56 -37.15
CA GLY A 219 22.09 14.38 -37.60
C GLY A 219 23.47 13.97 -37.05
N GLU A 220 24.54 14.58 -37.60
CA GLU A 220 25.95 14.38 -37.22
C GLU A 220 26.29 14.91 -35.80
N ASN A 221 25.41 15.72 -35.20
CA ASN A 221 25.60 16.37 -33.89
C ASN A 221 24.89 15.67 -32.71
N ALA A 222 24.51 14.40 -32.86
CA ALA A 222 23.88 13.64 -31.76
C ALA A 222 24.89 13.35 -30.64
N THR A 223 24.51 13.59 -29.38
CA THR A 223 25.38 13.28 -28.24
C THR A 223 25.43 11.78 -28.03
N ARG A 224 26.62 11.19 -28.17
CA ARG A 224 26.81 9.75 -27.96
C ARG A 224 26.53 9.39 -26.50
N LEU A 225 25.47 8.59 -26.28
CA LEU A 225 25.12 8.09 -24.97
C LEU A 225 26.00 6.90 -24.58
N HIS A 226 26.65 6.99 -23.42
CA HIS A 226 27.52 5.94 -22.89
C HIS A 226 26.83 5.11 -21.80
N VAL A 227 25.59 4.65 -22.06
CA VAL A 227 24.74 3.97 -21.06
C VAL A 227 25.42 2.74 -20.47
N THR A 228 26.01 1.89 -21.31
CA THR A 228 26.71 0.66 -20.88
C THR A 228 27.86 0.97 -19.92
N ARG A 229 28.57 2.09 -20.15
CA ARG A 229 29.70 2.50 -19.31
C ARG A 229 29.24 3.17 -18.02
N TRP A 230 28.24 4.03 -18.09
CA TRP A 230 27.60 4.62 -16.92
C TRP A 230 27.10 3.54 -15.95
N LEU A 231 26.35 2.53 -16.45
CA LEU A 231 25.84 1.45 -15.61
C LEU A 231 26.93 0.50 -15.09
N SER A 232 28.06 0.39 -15.79
CA SER A 232 29.23 -0.36 -15.33
C SER A 232 29.91 0.31 -14.14
N ASP A 233 30.03 1.64 -14.20
CA ASP A 233 30.79 2.44 -13.24
C ASP A 233 29.95 2.83 -12.02
N THR A 234 28.65 3.03 -12.19
CA THR A 234 27.75 3.53 -11.14
C THR A 234 26.85 2.41 -10.62
N PRO A 235 26.96 2.02 -9.33
CA PRO A 235 26.07 1.03 -8.73
C PRO A 235 24.71 1.64 -8.37
N VAL A 236 23.90 1.99 -9.39
CA VAL A 236 22.64 2.77 -9.28
C VAL A 236 21.70 2.30 -8.16
N TYR A 237 21.53 0.99 -7.96
CA TYR A 237 20.65 0.48 -6.91
C TYR A 237 21.22 0.68 -5.50
N LEU A 238 22.51 0.40 -5.29
CA LEU A 238 23.13 0.54 -3.97
C LEU A 238 23.27 2.02 -3.60
N ASP A 239 23.63 2.86 -4.57
CA ASP A 239 23.70 4.31 -4.42
C ASP A 239 22.34 4.90 -4.01
N ALA A 240 21.24 4.48 -4.65
CA ALA A 240 19.90 4.89 -4.24
C ALA A 240 19.58 4.55 -2.77
N LEU A 241 19.94 3.34 -2.32
CA LEU A 241 19.74 2.92 -0.93
C LEU A 241 20.60 3.70 0.04
N GLU A 242 21.85 3.95 -0.32
CA GLU A 242 22.79 4.70 0.50
C GLU A 242 22.30 6.14 0.69
N ILE A 243 21.84 6.79 -0.38
CA ILE A 243 21.27 8.14 -0.36
C ILE A 243 20.07 8.23 0.60
N ILE A 244 19.22 7.19 0.68
CA ILE A 244 18.08 7.11 1.63
C ILE A 244 18.58 7.08 3.07
N THR A 245 19.60 6.28 3.36
CA THR A 245 20.08 6.03 4.73
C THR A 245 21.08 7.06 5.25
N GLU A 246 21.74 7.82 4.36
CA GLU A 246 22.86 8.73 4.68
C GLU A 246 22.49 9.82 5.69
N LYS A 247 21.28 10.40 5.59
CA LYS A 247 20.88 11.57 6.40
C LYS A 247 19.65 11.25 7.22
N ALA A 248 19.64 11.67 8.49
CA ALA A 248 18.50 11.44 9.39
C ALA A 248 17.15 11.90 8.83
N ARG A 249 17.11 13.06 8.13
CA ARG A 249 15.90 13.57 7.48
C ARG A 249 15.40 12.70 6.32
N ARG A 250 16.33 12.07 5.58
CA ARG A 250 16.04 11.18 4.45
C ARG A 250 15.61 9.81 4.94
N PHE A 251 16.33 9.29 5.91
CA PHE A 251 16.03 8.01 6.57
C PHE A 251 14.65 8.03 7.24
N TRP A 252 14.19 9.20 7.71
CA TRP A 252 12.83 9.35 8.25
C TRP A 252 11.73 8.92 7.27
N TRP A 253 11.88 9.22 5.96
CA TRP A 253 10.98 8.75 4.91
C TRP A 253 11.26 7.28 4.55
N GLY A 254 12.55 6.94 4.37
CA GLY A 254 12.98 5.58 3.99
C GLY A 254 12.46 4.48 4.91
N GLN A 255 12.65 4.64 6.21
CA GLN A 255 12.24 3.63 7.19
C GLN A 255 10.72 3.41 7.21
N GLN A 256 9.90 4.41 6.85
CA GLN A 256 8.45 4.24 6.86
C GLN A 256 7.97 3.22 5.82
N VAL A 257 8.60 3.19 4.65
CA VAL A 257 8.31 2.19 3.62
C VAL A 257 8.72 0.80 4.11
N ASP A 258 9.92 0.66 4.68
CA ASP A 258 10.39 -0.64 5.19
C ASP A 258 9.51 -1.18 6.33
N LEU A 259 9.11 -0.30 7.27
CA LEU A 259 8.16 -0.66 8.35
C LEU A 259 6.79 -1.07 7.80
N ALA A 260 6.31 -0.40 6.75
CA ALA A 260 5.03 -0.75 6.14
C ALA A 260 5.08 -2.04 5.31
N ILE A 261 6.20 -2.31 4.61
CA ILE A 261 6.42 -3.56 3.88
C ILE A 261 6.41 -4.75 4.83
N THR A 262 7.00 -4.63 6.03
CA THR A 262 6.99 -5.73 7.00
C THR A 262 5.58 -6.03 7.52
N SER A 263 4.77 -5.02 7.85
CA SER A 263 3.35 -5.21 8.18
C SER A 263 2.57 -5.82 7.00
N TRP A 264 2.82 -5.35 5.78
CA TRP A 264 2.15 -5.85 4.59
C TRP A 264 2.55 -7.29 4.24
N SER A 265 3.81 -7.68 4.47
CA SER A 265 4.26 -9.07 4.29
C SER A 265 3.50 -10.03 5.22
N LEU A 266 3.10 -9.57 6.40
CA LEU A 266 2.29 -10.33 7.33
C LEU A 266 0.84 -10.46 6.84
N LEU A 267 0.24 -9.39 6.30
CA LEU A 267 -1.06 -9.45 5.63
C LEU A 267 -1.06 -10.51 4.51
N LEU A 268 -0.05 -10.48 3.63
CA LEU A 268 0.10 -11.47 2.57
C LEU A 268 0.19 -12.89 3.14
N ALA A 269 0.92 -13.07 4.24
CA ALA A 269 1.08 -14.37 4.87
C ALA A 269 -0.21 -14.92 5.50
N VAL A 270 -1.02 -14.07 6.12
CA VAL A 270 -2.27 -14.46 6.79
C VAL A 270 -3.42 -14.52 5.78
N GLU A 271 -3.79 -13.36 5.25
CA GLU A 271 -4.98 -13.18 4.41
C GLU A 271 -4.80 -13.75 3.00
N GLY A 272 -3.60 -13.55 2.44
CA GLY A 272 -3.25 -14.11 1.14
C GLY A 272 -3.32 -15.63 1.11
N ARG A 273 -2.94 -16.30 2.20
CA ARG A 273 -3.05 -17.77 2.31
C ARG A 273 -4.48 -18.20 2.56
N ARG A 274 -5.22 -17.51 3.43
CA ARG A 274 -6.64 -17.77 3.70
C ARG A 274 -7.43 -17.85 2.39
N ARG A 275 -7.24 -16.87 1.51
CA ARG A 275 -7.89 -16.80 0.18
C ARG A 275 -7.23 -17.66 -0.90
N ARG A 276 -6.13 -18.36 -0.59
CA ARG A 276 -5.34 -19.17 -1.53
C ARG A 276 -4.92 -18.39 -2.78
N ILE A 277 -4.55 -17.11 -2.60
CA ILE A 277 -4.07 -16.27 -3.71
C ILE A 277 -2.72 -16.83 -4.20
N PRO A 278 -2.56 -17.09 -5.51
CA PRO A 278 -1.35 -17.64 -6.07
C PRO A 278 -0.26 -16.57 -6.08
N SER A 279 0.98 -17.03 -5.97
CA SER A 279 2.16 -16.18 -6.16
C SER A 279 2.20 -14.93 -5.27
N LEU A 280 1.85 -15.06 -3.98
CA LEU A 280 1.95 -13.97 -2.99
C LEU A 280 3.33 -13.28 -2.97
N TRP A 281 4.38 -14.08 -3.17
CA TRP A 281 5.75 -13.59 -3.28
C TRP A 281 5.94 -12.61 -4.44
N ALA A 282 5.13 -12.69 -5.51
CA ALA A 282 5.21 -11.78 -6.65
C ALA A 282 4.73 -10.38 -6.29
N TYR A 283 3.65 -10.26 -5.50
CA TYR A 283 3.21 -8.97 -4.95
C TYR A 283 4.33 -8.37 -4.08
N LEU A 284 4.90 -9.18 -3.17
CA LEU A 284 5.97 -8.71 -2.31
C LEU A 284 7.22 -8.28 -3.09
N ALA A 285 7.58 -9.02 -4.14
CA ALA A 285 8.66 -8.64 -5.04
C ALA A 285 8.37 -7.33 -5.78
N LEU A 286 7.13 -7.11 -6.24
CA LEU A 286 6.75 -5.84 -6.88
C LEU A 286 6.88 -4.65 -5.92
N ALA A 287 6.65 -4.81 -4.62
CA ALA A 287 6.86 -3.73 -3.65
C ALA A 287 8.33 -3.31 -3.55
N HIS A 288 9.27 -4.27 -3.63
CA HIS A 288 10.70 -3.97 -3.61
C HIS A 288 11.26 -3.51 -4.95
N LEU A 289 10.68 -3.98 -6.05
CA LEU A 289 11.17 -3.68 -7.41
C LEU A 289 10.58 -2.39 -7.98
N VAL A 290 9.32 -2.07 -7.65
CA VAL A 290 8.64 -0.85 -8.10
C VAL A 290 8.49 0.11 -6.93
N ASN A 291 7.45 -0.08 -6.11
CA ASN A 291 7.20 0.65 -4.87
C ASN A 291 6.04 -0.02 -4.10
N LEU A 292 5.87 0.30 -2.82
CA LEU A 292 4.89 -0.34 -1.95
C LEU A 292 3.45 0.02 -2.36
N SER A 293 3.18 1.28 -2.68
CA SER A 293 1.84 1.75 -3.02
C SER A 293 1.28 1.08 -4.28
N PHE A 294 2.10 0.85 -5.31
CA PHE A 294 1.68 0.07 -6.49
C PHE A 294 1.28 -1.35 -6.09
N ALA A 295 2.14 -2.03 -5.33
CA ALA A 295 1.93 -3.42 -4.96
C ALA A 295 0.72 -3.60 -4.04
N GLN A 296 0.49 -2.68 -3.09
CA GLN A 296 -0.69 -2.64 -2.23
C GLN A 296 -1.97 -2.47 -3.05
N ASN A 297 -2.03 -1.49 -3.95
CA ASN A 297 -3.23 -1.22 -4.75
C ASN A 297 -3.57 -2.38 -5.70
N VAL A 298 -2.56 -3.02 -6.28
CA VAL A 298 -2.77 -4.24 -7.08
C VAL A 298 -3.24 -5.40 -6.20
N PHE A 299 -2.75 -5.52 -4.97
CA PHE A 299 -3.22 -6.55 -4.03
C PHE A 299 -4.66 -6.29 -3.54
N TYR A 300 -5.03 -5.04 -3.26
CA TYR A 300 -6.41 -4.65 -2.93
C TYR A 300 -7.37 -4.98 -4.08
N LEU A 301 -6.94 -4.72 -5.32
CA LEU A 301 -7.69 -5.14 -6.49
C LEU A 301 -7.86 -6.67 -6.54
N THR A 302 -6.82 -7.43 -6.19
CA THR A 302 -6.92 -8.89 -6.04
C THR A 302 -7.91 -9.29 -4.95
N LEU A 303 -7.91 -8.65 -3.78
CA LEU A 303 -8.87 -8.96 -2.72
C LEU A 303 -10.31 -8.70 -3.15
N LEU A 304 -10.58 -7.61 -3.87
CA LEU A 304 -11.92 -7.29 -4.40
C LEU A 304 -12.41 -8.30 -5.45
N LEU A 305 -11.48 -8.84 -6.24
CA LEU A 305 -11.76 -9.78 -7.32
C LEU A 305 -11.69 -11.25 -6.88
N ALA A 306 -11.09 -11.53 -5.71
CA ALA A 306 -10.96 -12.86 -5.10
C ALA A 306 -11.72 -12.94 -3.75
N PRO A 307 -13.06 -12.88 -3.76
CA PRO A 307 -13.89 -12.91 -2.55
C PRO A 307 -13.95 -14.28 -1.86
N VAL A 308 -13.56 -15.36 -2.56
CA VAL A 308 -13.69 -16.75 -2.11
C VAL A 308 -12.34 -17.44 -2.26
N PRO A 309 -11.97 -18.36 -1.34
CA PRO A 309 -10.75 -19.15 -1.48
C PRO A 309 -10.67 -19.82 -2.85
N MET A 310 -9.59 -19.56 -3.59
CA MET A 310 -9.47 -20.10 -4.94
C MET A 310 -9.35 -21.64 -4.93
N PRO A 311 -9.94 -22.34 -5.91
CA PRO A 311 -9.78 -23.78 -6.06
C PRO A 311 -8.29 -24.12 -6.15
N GLY A 312 -7.82 -25.03 -5.30
CA GLY A 312 -6.43 -25.45 -5.30
C GLY A 312 -6.11 -26.22 -6.56
N LEU A 313 -5.52 -25.57 -7.58
CA LEU A 313 -5.00 -26.31 -8.72
C LEU A 313 -3.79 -27.15 -8.26
N PRO A 314 -3.76 -28.46 -8.57
CA PRO A 314 -2.58 -29.27 -8.33
C PRO A 314 -1.38 -28.64 -9.07
N SER A 315 -0.24 -28.50 -8.37
CA SER A 315 0.95 -27.90 -8.98
C SER A 315 1.47 -28.81 -10.09
N ALA A 316 1.18 -28.45 -11.34
CA ALA A 316 1.66 -29.17 -12.52
C ALA A 316 3.19 -29.04 -12.72
N SER A 317 3.84 -28.11 -12.02
CA SER A 317 5.27 -27.83 -12.17
C SER A 317 6.14 -28.89 -11.48
N MET A 318 7.24 -29.28 -12.12
CA MET A 318 8.24 -30.20 -11.55
C MET A 318 8.79 -29.69 -10.21
N LEU A 319 9.04 -28.38 -10.11
CA LEU A 319 9.49 -27.73 -8.88
C LEU A 319 8.44 -27.83 -7.76
N GLY A 320 7.16 -27.69 -8.09
CA GLY A 320 6.07 -27.86 -7.13
C GLY A 320 5.98 -29.28 -6.57
N ARG A 321 6.20 -30.30 -7.41
CA ARG A 321 6.27 -31.71 -6.97
C ARG A 321 7.46 -31.96 -6.05
N LEU A 322 8.64 -31.44 -6.39
CA LEU A 322 9.84 -31.59 -5.57
C LEU A 322 9.67 -30.87 -4.22
N ARG A 323 9.12 -29.66 -4.22
CA ARG A 323 8.79 -28.91 -3.01
C ARG A 323 7.81 -29.69 -2.14
N ASN A 324 6.73 -30.23 -2.70
CA ASN A 324 5.73 -30.97 -1.93
C ASN A 324 6.29 -32.29 -1.36
N ARG A 325 7.36 -32.83 -1.97
CA ARG A 325 8.10 -33.98 -1.42
C ARG A 325 8.98 -33.59 -0.23
N ALA A 326 9.64 -32.42 -0.29
CA ALA A 326 10.47 -31.92 0.81
C ALA A 326 9.63 -31.34 1.96
N PHE A 327 8.53 -30.66 1.64
CA PHE A 327 7.62 -30.01 2.57
C PHE A 327 6.18 -30.39 2.23
N PRO A 328 5.60 -31.37 2.94
CA PRO A 328 4.24 -31.82 2.65
C PRO A 328 3.22 -30.68 2.87
N PRO A 329 2.13 -30.64 2.07
CA PRO A 329 1.10 -29.63 2.20
C PRO A 329 0.49 -29.67 3.61
N LYS A 330 0.28 -28.48 4.19
CA LYS A 330 -0.27 -28.34 5.54
C LYS A 330 -1.78 -28.58 5.55
N PRO A 331 -2.34 -29.06 6.68
CA PRO A 331 -3.78 -29.19 6.82
C PRO A 331 -4.48 -27.84 6.74
N VAL A 332 -5.76 -27.85 6.36
CA VAL A 332 -6.60 -26.64 6.31
C VAL A 332 -6.69 -26.05 7.72
N GLY A 333 -6.60 -24.72 7.84
CA GLY A 333 -6.65 -24.05 9.15
C GLY A 333 -5.33 -24.07 9.95
N TRP A 334 -4.25 -24.61 9.38
CA TRP A 334 -2.93 -24.58 10.03
C TRP A 334 -2.29 -23.20 9.97
N VAL A 335 -1.85 -22.71 11.14
CA VAL A 335 -1.13 -21.44 11.31
C VAL A 335 0.20 -21.70 12.01
N PRO A 336 1.34 -21.18 11.51
CA PRO A 336 2.62 -21.32 12.20
C PRO A 336 2.61 -20.61 13.55
N HIS A 337 3.45 -21.09 14.47
CA HIS A 337 3.59 -20.47 15.78
C HIS A 337 3.98 -18.98 15.67
N PRO A 338 3.29 -18.05 16.36
CA PRO A 338 3.49 -16.61 16.21
C PRO A 338 4.93 -16.14 16.50
N ALA A 339 5.66 -16.85 17.36
CA ALA A 339 7.08 -16.57 17.62
C ALA A 339 7.96 -16.60 16.35
N LEU A 340 7.61 -17.38 15.33
CA LEU A 340 8.37 -17.43 14.08
C LEU A 340 8.24 -16.13 13.27
N PHE A 341 7.01 -15.58 13.22
CA PHE A 341 6.77 -14.28 12.59
C PHE A 341 7.44 -13.16 13.38
N LEU A 342 7.31 -13.18 14.72
CA LEU A 342 7.94 -12.21 15.60
C LEU A 342 9.47 -12.22 15.50
N ALA A 343 10.11 -13.40 15.51
CA ALA A 343 11.56 -13.52 15.40
C ALA A 343 12.07 -12.97 14.06
N SER A 344 11.40 -13.33 12.96
CA SER A 344 11.71 -12.80 11.63
C SER A 344 11.55 -11.28 11.55
N TYR A 345 10.47 -10.76 12.14
CA TYR A 345 10.20 -9.33 12.18
C TYR A 345 11.27 -8.60 13.01
N CYS A 346 11.54 -9.04 14.24
CA CYS A 346 12.56 -8.44 15.10
C CYS A 346 13.95 -8.43 14.44
N LEU A 347 14.34 -9.52 13.77
CA LEU A 347 15.60 -9.56 13.02
C LEU A 347 15.63 -8.52 11.88
N ASN A 348 14.49 -8.30 11.20
CA ASN A 348 14.37 -7.27 10.17
C ASN A 348 14.53 -5.86 10.77
N GLN A 349 13.88 -5.60 11.90
CA GLN A 349 13.96 -4.32 12.61
C GLN A 349 15.39 -4.01 13.08
N VAL A 350 16.16 -5.02 13.51
CA VAL A 350 17.58 -4.84 13.87
C VAL A 350 18.40 -4.39 12.66
N LEU A 351 18.16 -4.98 11.48
CA LEU A 351 18.88 -4.58 10.25
C LEU A 351 18.51 -3.15 9.82
N ILE A 352 17.23 -2.78 9.88
CA ILE A 352 16.76 -1.41 9.60
C ILE A 352 17.37 -0.42 10.59
N TYR A 353 17.42 -0.76 11.88
CA TYR A 353 18.03 0.06 12.92
C TYR A 353 19.52 0.32 12.63
N TRP A 354 20.23 -0.70 12.15
CA TRP A 354 21.68 -0.65 11.93
C TRP A 354 22.06 0.03 10.60
N ALA A 355 21.16 0.05 9.61
CA ALA A 355 21.47 0.54 8.26
C ALA A 355 22.11 1.95 8.20
N PRO A 356 21.66 2.98 8.96
CA PRO A 356 22.30 4.29 8.92
C PRO A 356 23.76 4.29 9.41
N ALA A 357 24.12 3.39 10.33
CA ALA A 357 25.49 3.33 10.88
C ALA A 357 26.46 2.53 9.99
N THR A 358 25.96 1.84 8.96
CA THR A 358 26.80 1.12 7.99
C THR A 358 27.02 1.89 6.69
N VAL A 359 26.40 3.05 6.51
CA VAL A 359 26.61 3.93 5.34
C VAL A 359 28.09 4.24 5.13
N GLY A 360 28.56 4.20 3.88
CA GLY A 360 29.96 4.40 3.52
C GLY A 360 30.90 3.23 3.85
N THR A 361 30.39 2.13 4.42
CA THR A 361 31.20 0.94 4.75
C THR A 361 30.92 -0.23 3.80
N SER A 362 31.83 -1.21 3.74
CA SER A 362 31.67 -2.41 2.91
C SER A 362 30.49 -3.30 3.32
N THR A 363 29.97 -3.15 4.55
CA THR A 363 28.87 -3.97 5.07
C THR A 363 27.49 -3.42 4.68
N PHE A 364 27.40 -2.17 4.21
CA PHE A 364 26.13 -1.52 3.85
C PHE A 364 25.30 -2.35 2.87
N ALA A 365 25.93 -2.79 1.77
CA ALA A 365 25.26 -3.55 0.72
C ALA A 365 24.66 -4.85 1.27
N SER A 366 25.40 -5.57 2.12
CA SER A 366 24.92 -6.80 2.75
C SER A 366 23.74 -6.55 3.67
N VAL A 367 23.80 -5.51 4.52
CA VAL A 367 22.70 -5.14 5.42
C VAL A 367 21.45 -4.76 4.64
N ALA A 368 21.59 -3.94 3.59
CA ALA A 368 20.48 -3.43 2.79
C ALA A 368 19.81 -4.51 1.90
N ILE A 369 20.57 -5.52 1.45
CA ILE A 369 20.03 -6.67 0.71
C ILE A 369 19.37 -7.65 1.68
N LEU A 370 20.04 -7.96 2.80
CA LEU A 370 19.52 -8.90 3.78
C LEU A 370 18.21 -8.41 4.42
N SER A 371 18.10 -7.11 4.71
CA SER A 371 16.85 -6.52 5.21
C SER A 371 15.70 -6.72 4.23
N ARG A 372 15.92 -6.53 2.92
CA ARG A 372 14.90 -6.78 1.91
C ARG A 372 14.51 -8.25 1.80
N ILE A 373 15.49 -9.15 1.73
CA ILE A 373 15.23 -10.60 1.63
C ILE A 373 14.42 -11.07 2.83
N LEU A 374 14.75 -10.59 4.03
CA LEU A 374 14.09 -11.03 5.25
C LEU A 374 12.61 -10.60 5.32
N THR A 375 12.18 -9.58 4.58
CA THR A 375 10.74 -9.26 4.46
C THR A 375 9.91 -10.37 3.82
N PHE A 376 10.53 -11.30 3.07
CA PHE A 376 9.83 -12.44 2.47
C PHE A 376 9.57 -13.58 3.44
N ALA A 377 10.22 -13.58 4.61
CA ALA A 377 10.12 -14.67 5.55
C ALA A 377 8.69 -14.94 6.03
N PRO A 378 7.82 -13.96 6.36
CA PRO A 378 6.42 -14.24 6.70
C PRO A 378 5.65 -15.00 5.59
N VAL A 379 5.94 -14.73 4.32
CA VAL A 379 5.30 -15.42 3.19
C VAL A 379 5.88 -16.82 2.98
N ILE A 380 7.18 -17.01 3.22
CA ILE A 380 7.90 -18.27 2.98
C ILE A 380 7.77 -19.26 4.14
N LEU A 381 7.89 -18.78 5.39
CA LEU A 381 7.86 -19.59 6.61
C LEU A 381 6.77 -20.66 6.57
N PRO A 382 5.52 -20.36 6.19
CA PRO A 382 4.46 -21.34 6.35
C PRO A 382 4.48 -22.44 5.28
N ALA A 383 5.24 -22.23 4.21
CA ALA A 383 5.52 -23.26 3.20
C ALA A 383 6.69 -24.18 3.60
N VAL A 384 7.60 -23.73 4.47
CA VAL A 384 8.87 -24.41 4.78
C VAL A 384 8.90 -25.00 6.20
N VAL A 385 8.21 -24.36 7.14
CA VAL A 385 8.20 -24.74 8.55
C VAL A 385 7.53 -26.11 8.75
N PRO A 386 8.05 -27.00 9.61
CA PRO A 386 7.43 -28.29 9.94
C PRO A 386 5.99 -28.15 10.46
N ALA A 387 5.14 -29.15 10.23
CA ALA A 387 3.72 -29.08 10.66
C ALA A 387 3.58 -29.03 12.19
N SER A 388 4.52 -29.63 12.92
CA SER A 388 4.59 -29.61 14.39
C SER A 388 4.85 -28.23 15.00
N TRP A 389 5.29 -27.25 14.20
CA TRP A 389 5.60 -25.89 14.66
C TRP A 389 4.45 -24.91 14.44
N GLY A 390 3.23 -25.43 14.32
CA GLY A 390 2.02 -24.63 14.18
C GLY A 390 0.83 -25.31 14.80
N THR A 391 -0.27 -24.58 14.85
CA THR A 391 -1.53 -25.02 15.45
C THR A 391 -2.59 -25.11 14.37
N VAL A 392 -3.43 -26.15 14.44
CA VAL A 392 -4.58 -26.31 13.55
C VAL A 392 -5.81 -25.80 14.29
N TYR A 393 -6.51 -24.86 13.68
CA TYR A 393 -7.79 -24.35 14.19
C TYR A 393 -8.93 -24.99 13.42
N SER A 394 -9.97 -25.40 14.13
CA SER A 394 -11.22 -25.93 13.55
C SER A 394 -12.00 -24.84 12.81
N ASP A 395 -11.95 -23.63 13.32
CA ASP A 395 -12.56 -22.43 12.75
C ASP A 395 -11.51 -21.30 12.67
N HIS A 396 -11.58 -20.50 11.61
CA HIS A 396 -10.64 -19.42 11.33
C HIS A 396 -10.61 -18.38 12.46
N HIS A 397 -11.78 -18.10 13.05
CA HIS A 397 -11.97 -17.19 14.17
C HIS A 397 -11.12 -17.57 15.40
N GLY A 398 -10.77 -18.85 15.56
CA GLY A 398 -9.91 -19.32 16.64
C GLY A 398 -8.49 -18.74 16.61
N ALA A 399 -8.05 -18.21 15.47
CA ALA A 399 -6.74 -17.58 15.31
C ALA A 399 -6.76 -16.04 15.45
N TYR A 400 -7.94 -15.40 15.51
CA TYR A 400 -8.06 -13.92 15.50
C TYR A 400 -7.26 -13.26 16.61
N SER A 401 -7.40 -13.74 17.85
CA SER A 401 -6.65 -13.21 19.00
C SER A 401 -5.14 -13.19 18.77
N ILE A 402 -4.59 -14.26 18.18
CA ILE A 402 -3.15 -14.36 17.87
C ILE A 402 -2.76 -13.41 16.76
N VAL A 403 -3.59 -13.27 15.73
CA VAL A 403 -3.35 -12.35 14.61
C VAL A 403 -3.39 -10.89 15.09
N THR A 404 -4.41 -10.52 15.88
CA THR A 404 -4.52 -9.19 16.51
C THR A 404 -3.30 -8.89 17.38
N ASP A 405 -2.87 -9.83 18.22
CA ASP A 405 -1.68 -9.65 19.07
C ASP A 405 -0.39 -9.47 18.25
N LEU A 406 -0.26 -10.20 17.16
CA LEU A 406 0.89 -10.10 16.25
C LEU A 406 0.95 -8.72 15.57
N PHE A 407 -0.17 -8.24 15.04
CA PHE A 407 -0.25 -6.91 14.45
C PHE A 407 -0.09 -5.80 15.50
N ARG A 408 -0.62 -5.97 16.72
CA ARG A 408 -0.39 -5.05 17.85
C ARG A 408 1.08 -4.92 18.20
N PHE A 409 1.82 -6.03 18.22
CA PHE A 409 3.26 -6.00 18.43
C PHE A 409 3.98 -5.24 17.30
N VAL A 410 3.69 -5.58 16.04
CA VAL A 410 4.27 -4.93 14.87
C VAL A 410 3.97 -3.43 14.86
N SER A 411 2.74 -3.02 15.22
CA SER A 411 2.36 -1.63 15.35
C SER A 411 3.17 -0.92 16.44
N SER A 412 3.26 -1.53 17.63
CA SER A 412 3.97 -0.94 18.77
C SER A 412 5.45 -0.72 18.47
N VAL A 413 6.12 -1.71 17.87
CA VAL A 413 7.53 -1.58 17.46
C VAL A 413 7.68 -0.52 16.36
N SER A 414 6.81 -0.53 15.36
CA SER A 414 6.84 0.46 14.27
C SER A 414 6.64 1.89 14.79
N PHE A 415 5.75 2.08 15.76
CA PHE A 415 5.52 3.36 16.43
C PHE A 415 6.77 3.84 17.17
N VAL A 416 7.45 2.96 17.91
CA VAL A 416 8.72 3.30 18.59
C VAL A 416 9.80 3.71 17.59
N PHE A 417 9.93 2.99 16.48
CA PHE A 417 10.87 3.35 15.41
C PHE A 417 10.52 4.69 14.75
N HIS A 418 9.22 4.94 14.51
CA HIS A 418 8.75 6.22 13.99
C HIS A 418 9.06 7.36 14.96
N LEU A 419 8.76 7.20 16.25
CA LEU A 419 9.05 8.20 17.28
C LEU A 419 10.55 8.49 17.39
N LYS A 420 11.38 7.44 17.42
CA LYS A 420 12.85 7.56 17.39
C LYS A 420 13.30 8.31 16.13
N GLY A 421 12.80 7.90 14.98
CA GLY A 421 13.07 8.53 13.69
C GLY A 421 12.74 10.01 13.69
N THR A 422 11.56 10.37 14.18
CA THR A 422 11.09 11.76 14.30
C THR A 422 11.97 12.54 15.27
N ALA A 423 12.29 11.99 16.43
CA ALA A 423 13.18 12.64 17.41
C ALA A 423 14.57 12.90 16.82
N LEU A 424 15.19 11.92 16.17
CA LEU A 424 16.50 12.09 15.52
C LEU A 424 16.43 13.04 14.32
N GLY A 425 15.38 12.92 13.51
CA GLY A 425 15.11 13.82 12.40
C GLY A 425 15.01 15.27 12.85
N LEU A 426 14.32 15.54 13.95
CA LEU A 426 14.23 16.89 14.52
C LEU A 426 15.55 17.33 15.15
N LEU A 427 16.19 16.48 15.96
CA LEU A 427 17.42 16.81 16.67
C LEU A 427 18.57 17.17 15.73
N TYR A 428 18.81 16.34 14.70
CA TYR A 428 19.90 16.57 13.74
C TYR A 428 19.64 17.71 12.75
N ASN A 429 18.40 18.19 12.63
CA ASN A 429 18.05 19.26 11.69
C ASN A 429 17.68 20.59 12.38
N ALA A 430 17.58 20.60 13.71
CA ALA A 430 17.34 21.79 14.50
C ALA A 430 18.45 22.83 14.25
N PRO A 431 18.11 24.07 13.87
CA PRO A 431 19.10 25.11 13.68
C PRO A 431 19.76 25.50 15.01
N ASP A 432 21.07 25.78 14.94
CA ASP A 432 21.82 26.35 16.05
C ASP A 432 21.47 27.84 16.26
N ALA A 433 21.82 28.33 17.45
CA ALA A 433 21.79 29.76 17.75
C ALA A 433 22.67 30.54 16.76
N HIS A 434 22.20 31.70 16.32
CA HIS A 434 22.89 32.51 15.32
C HIS A 434 23.49 33.77 15.95
N TYR A 435 24.51 34.33 15.31
CA TYR A 435 25.01 35.67 15.62
C TYR A 435 24.28 36.71 14.79
N HIS A 436 24.03 37.90 15.34
CA HIS A 436 23.56 39.02 14.53
C HIS A 436 24.62 39.41 13.49
N ARG A 437 24.16 40.01 12.38
CA ARG A 437 24.97 40.31 11.19
C ARG A 437 26.26 41.08 11.52
N HIS A 438 26.26 41.88 12.58
CA HIS A 438 27.38 42.72 13.00
C HIS A 438 28.14 42.22 14.23
N SER A 439 27.76 41.07 14.80
CA SER A 439 28.30 40.58 16.07
C SER A 439 28.89 39.18 16.00
N ARG A 440 29.18 38.70 14.79
CA ARG A 440 29.85 37.41 14.55
C ARG A 440 31.17 37.23 15.33
N PHE A 441 31.84 38.32 15.70
CA PHE A 441 33.09 38.31 16.47
C PHE A 441 32.92 38.59 17.97
N LEU A 442 31.68 38.83 18.43
CA LEU A 442 31.36 39.07 19.83
C LEU A 442 30.77 37.77 20.42
N PRO A 443 31.53 37.00 21.22
CA PRO A 443 31.08 35.69 21.72
C PRO A 443 29.86 35.76 22.64
N PHE A 444 29.48 36.96 23.10
CA PHE A 444 28.38 37.20 24.03
C PHE A 444 27.04 37.54 23.34
N ASP A 445 27.05 37.93 22.06
CA ASP A 445 25.83 38.31 21.31
C ASP A 445 25.28 37.13 20.50
N ARG A 446 24.94 36.05 21.22
CA ARG A 446 24.43 34.81 20.66
C ARG A 446 22.94 34.67 20.97
N GLU A 447 22.10 35.09 20.03
CA GLU A 447 20.65 34.99 20.20
C GLU A 447 20.18 33.53 20.09
N ARG A 448 19.51 33.05 21.14
CA ARG A 448 18.95 31.70 21.18
C ARG A 448 17.61 31.69 20.46
N ARG A 449 17.55 30.98 19.33
CA ARG A 449 16.28 30.74 18.63
C ARG A 449 15.26 30.09 19.55
N SER A 450 14.00 30.51 19.44
CA SER A 450 12.91 29.93 20.23
C SER A 450 12.77 28.44 19.95
N ALA A 451 12.29 27.67 20.95
CA ALA A 451 12.07 26.24 20.77
C ALA A 451 11.13 25.96 19.59
N TRP A 452 10.12 26.81 19.40
CA TRP A 452 9.18 26.77 18.29
C TRP A 452 9.84 26.98 16.92
N GLU A 453 10.71 27.98 16.77
CA GLU A 453 11.44 28.21 15.52
C GLU A 453 12.37 27.04 15.19
N ARG A 454 13.02 26.47 16.20
CA ARG A 454 13.94 25.34 16.03
C ARG A 454 13.18 24.10 15.56
N THR A 455 12.05 23.78 16.19
CA THR A 455 11.23 22.60 15.84
C THR A 455 10.55 22.77 14.49
N THR A 456 9.94 23.92 14.20
CA THR A 456 9.27 24.18 12.90
C THR A 456 10.27 24.18 11.75
N THR A 457 11.47 24.75 11.93
CA THR A 457 12.53 24.70 10.91
C THR A 457 13.04 23.26 10.70
N ALA A 458 13.22 22.50 11.78
CA ALA A 458 13.65 21.11 11.69
C ALA A 458 12.60 20.24 10.98
N LEU A 459 11.32 20.41 11.33
CA LEU A 459 10.20 19.74 10.68
C LEU A 459 10.12 20.10 9.19
N GLY A 460 10.28 21.38 8.85
CA GLY A 460 10.35 21.86 7.46
C GLY A 460 11.51 21.23 6.68
N LYS A 461 12.67 21.00 7.31
CA LYS A 461 13.79 20.26 6.71
C LYS A 461 13.51 18.78 6.52
N VAL A 462 12.82 18.14 7.47
CA VAL A 462 12.44 16.71 7.37
C VAL A 462 11.44 16.50 6.24
N LEU A 463 10.35 17.26 6.21
CA LEU A 463 9.34 17.17 5.17
C LEU A 463 9.89 17.64 3.81
N GLY A 464 10.64 18.74 3.79
CA GLY A 464 11.29 19.25 2.58
C GLY A 464 12.36 18.33 2.01
N SER A 465 12.87 17.35 2.78
CA SER A 465 13.83 16.38 2.26
C SER A 465 13.25 15.47 1.16
N ALA A 466 11.92 15.39 1.04
CA ALA A 466 11.25 14.77 -0.10
C ALA A 466 11.67 15.37 -1.44
N SER A 467 12.13 16.63 -1.46
CA SER A 467 12.62 17.32 -2.66
C SER A 467 14.15 17.44 -2.72
N ASP A 468 14.91 16.80 -1.82
CA ASP A 468 16.38 16.88 -1.82
C ASP A 468 17.02 16.12 -3.00
N HIS A 469 16.41 14.99 -3.39
CA HIS A 469 16.96 14.07 -4.39
C HIS A 469 15.81 13.28 -5.03
N PRO A 470 15.86 12.92 -6.33
CA PRO A 470 14.77 12.16 -6.98
C PRO A 470 14.45 10.83 -6.30
N VAL A 471 15.45 10.15 -5.73
CA VAL A 471 15.24 8.93 -4.92
C VAL A 471 14.46 9.22 -3.62
N MET A 472 14.67 10.38 -2.99
CA MET A 472 13.86 10.76 -1.83
C MET A 472 12.42 11.07 -2.24
N ALA A 473 12.25 11.71 -3.38
CA ALA A 473 10.93 12.04 -3.90
C ALA A 473 10.14 10.77 -4.20
N SER A 474 10.74 9.75 -4.83
CA SER A 474 10.06 8.46 -5.05
C SER A 474 9.61 7.81 -3.74
N VAL A 475 10.48 7.79 -2.71
CA VAL A 475 10.17 7.19 -1.41
C VAL A 475 9.08 7.98 -0.68
N ALA A 476 9.19 9.30 -0.60
CA ALA A 476 8.24 10.14 0.12
C ALA A 476 6.85 10.09 -0.52
N TRP A 477 6.76 10.15 -1.86
CA TRP A 477 5.49 10.00 -2.55
C TRP A 477 4.91 8.59 -2.43
N ASP A 478 5.75 7.56 -2.36
CA ASP A 478 5.29 6.20 -2.09
C ASP A 478 4.66 6.08 -0.69
N VAL A 479 5.27 6.69 0.34
CA VAL A 479 4.70 6.74 1.70
C VAL A 479 3.32 7.41 1.69
N VAL A 480 3.20 8.56 1.03
CA VAL A 480 1.94 9.32 0.96
C VAL A 480 0.86 8.53 0.22
N LEU A 481 1.18 7.98 -0.97
CA LEU A 481 0.25 7.20 -1.76
C LEU A 481 -0.15 5.91 -1.05
N SER A 482 0.78 5.26 -0.34
CA SER A 482 0.50 4.08 0.48
C SER A 482 -0.49 4.40 1.61
N GLY A 483 -0.27 5.49 2.36
CA GLY A 483 -1.18 5.91 3.43
C GLY A 483 -2.59 6.27 2.93
N ILE A 484 -2.68 6.97 1.78
CA ILE A 484 -3.97 7.26 1.13
C ILE A 484 -4.68 5.95 0.77
N SER A 485 -3.95 5.02 0.14
CA SER A 485 -4.49 3.73 -0.30
C SER A 485 -4.99 2.89 0.88
N GLN A 486 -4.31 2.95 2.03
CA GLN A 486 -4.73 2.25 3.26
C GLN A 486 -6.01 2.81 3.85
N GLY A 487 -6.16 4.13 3.95
CA GLY A 487 -7.41 4.72 4.45
C GLY A 487 -8.58 4.46 3.51
N LEU A 488 -8.36 4.56 2.20
CA LEU A 488 -9.38 4.18 1.22
C LEU A 488 -9.75 2.70 1.32
N TRP A 489 -8.77 1.80 1.49
CA TRP A 489 -9.03 0.38 1.72
C TRP A 489 -9.91 0.15 2.95
N ALA A 490 -9.55 0.75 4.09
CA ALA A 490 -10.34 0.65 5.32
C ALA A 490 -11.79 1.10 5.12
N ALA A 491 -12.00 2.24 4.43
CA ALA A 491 -13.33 2.73 4.07
C ALA A 491 -14.10 1.77 3.14
N THR A 492 -13.43 1.20 2.14
CA THR A 492 -14.08 0.29 1.18
C THR A 492 -14.50 -1.04 1.80
N ARG A 493 -13.78 -1.49 2.83
CA ARG A 493 -14.08 -2.72 3.58
C ARG A 493 -14.95 -2.47 4.81
N ALA A 494 -15.16 -1.21 5.17
CA ALA A 494 -15.77 -0.75 6.41
C ALA A 494 -15.23 -1.50 7.64
N LEU A 495 -13.91 -1.42 7.80
CA LEU A 495 -13.20 -2.04 8.91
C LEU A 495 -13.63 -1.39 10.24
N ASP A 496 -13.99 -2.22 11.23
CA ASP A 496 -14.35 -1.71 12.55
C ASP A 496 -13.18 -0.93 13.17
N VAL A 497 -13.47 0.30 13.59
CA VAL A 497 -12.55 1.18 14.30
C VAL A 497 -11.97 0.47 15.53
N ASN A 498 -12.77 -0.34 16.24
CA ASN A 498 -12.31 -1.10 17.40
C ASN A 498 -11.26 -2.15 17.02
N ASP A 499 -11.41 -2.81 15.87
CA ASP A 499 -10.45 -3.82 15.41
C ASP A 499 -9.15 -3.17 14.92
N ILE A 500 -9.25 -2.00 14.27
CA ILE A 500 -8.10 -1.17 13.89
C ILE A 500 -7.35 -0.74 15.15
N LEU A 501 -8.05 -0.25 16.18
CA LEU A 501 -7.45 0.17 17.45
C LEU A 501 -6.86 -1.03 18.20
N ALA A 502 -7.55 -2.16 18.26
CA ALA A 502 -7.06 -3.38 18.91
C ALA A 502 -5.77 -3.89 18.25
N SER A 503 -5.62 -3.71 16.95
CA SER A 503 -4.43 -4.11 16.18
C SER A 503 -3.33 -3.05 16.17
N SER A 504 -3.62 -1.78 16.47
CA SER A 504 -2.64 -0.69 16.39
C SER A 504 -2.16 -0.17 17.74
N THR A 505 -3.00 -0.18 18.77
CA THR A 505 -2.71 0.47 20.05
C THR A 505 -2.33 -0.54 21.13
N PRO A 506 -1.23 -0.30 21.88
CA PRO A 506 -0.88 -1.16 22.99
C PRO A 506 -1.94 -1.02 24.09
N PHE A 507 -2.31 -2.14 24.71
CA PHE A 507 -3.27 -2.24 25.82
C PHE A 507 -4.74 -1.95 25.51
N PHE A 508 -5.10 -1.55 24.29
CA PHE A 508 -6.50 -1.48 23.90
C PHE A 508 -7.08 -2.89 23.79
N ARG A 509 -8.12 -3.14 24.58
CA ARG A 509 -8.93 -4.34 24.50
C ARG A 509 -10.29 -3.90 23.98
N ALA A 510 -10.59 -4.21 22.72
CA ALA A 510 -11.97 -4.18 22.24
C ALA A 510 -12.81 -5.09 23.14
N HIS A 511 -14.09 -4.78 23.36
CA HIS A 511 -15.01 -5.58 24.17
C HIS A 511 -14.98 -7.04 23.70
N ALA A 512 -14.24 -7.88 24.42
CA ALA A 512 -14.00 -9.28 24.13
C ALA A 512 -15.21 -10.14 24.49
N GLU A 513 -16.39 -9.83 23.95
CA GLU A 513 -17.62 -10.61 24.15
C GLU A 513 -17.97 -11.55 22.97
N LYS A 514 -17.23 -11.52 21.86
CA LYS A 514 -17.48 -12.42 20.72
C LYS A 514 -16.56 -13.64 20.59
N ALA A 515 -15.50 -13.75 21.39
CA ALA A 515 -14.58 -14.89 21.28
C ALA A 515 -14.96 -16.00 22.28
N GLN A 516 -15.63 -17.05 21.80
CA GLN A 516 -15.61 -18.33 22.50
C GLN A 516 -14.14 -18.77 22.69
N PRO A 517 -13.79 -19.42 23.82
CA PRO A 517 -12.44 -19.87 24.06
C PRO A 517 -11.99 -20.81 22.93
N PRO A 518 -10.72 -20.70 22.46
CA PRO A 518 -10.25 -21.45 21.31
C PRO A 518 -10.37 -22.95 21.59
N THR A 519 -11.23 -23.65 20.86
CA THR A 519 -11.31 -25.11 20.90
C THR A 519 -10.09 -25.67 20.18
N ARG A 520 -9.00 -25.84 20.94
CA ARG A 520 -7.80 -26.53 20.46
C ARG A 520 -8.15 -28.00 20.27
N LEU A 521 -8.00 -28.51 19.06
CA LEU A 521 -7.98 -29.95 18.85
C LEU A 521 -6.65 -30.45 19.43
N SER A 522 -6.71 -30.99 20.66
CA SER A 522 -5.55 -31.58 21.31
C SER A 522 -5.22 -32.92 20.63
N GLU A 523 -3.98 -33.09 20.17
CA GLU A 523 -3.44 -34.39 19.79
C GLU A 523 -3.18 -35.22 21.06
N GLY A 524 -3.95 -36.28 21.26
CA GLY A 524 -3.77 -37.23 22.36
C GLY A 524 -4.88 -38.27 22.45
N SER A 525 -4.64 -39.42 21.83
CA SER A 525 -5.40 -40.68 21.80
C SER A 525 -6.41 -40.94 22.94
N GLU A 526 -7.69 -41.11 22.57
CA GLU A 526 -8.57 -42.04 23.27
C GLU A 526 -8.62 -43.36 22.48
N ILE A 527 -7.92 -44.36 23.01
CA ILE A 527 -8.32 -45.75 22.79
C ILE A 527 -9.51 -45.95 23.73
N LEU A 528 -10.72 -46.03 23.17
CA LEU A 528 -11.85 -46.63 23.87
C LEU A 528 -12.49 -47.67 22.94
N THR A 529 -12.23 -48.92 23.31
CA THR A 529 -12.97 -50.11 22.88
C THR A 529 -14.44 -50.03 23.31
N PRO A 530 -15.35 -50.72 22.59
CA PRO A 530 -16.78 -50.56 22.77
C PRO A 530 -17.28 -51.39 23.96
N GLU A 531 -18.12 -50.82 24.82
CA GLU A 531 -18.94 -51.61 25.72
C GLU A 531 -20.32 -50.99 25.97
N SER A 532 -21.28 -51.89 26.14
CA SER A 532 -22.72 -51.73 25.95
C SER A 532 -23.47 -51.01 27.10
N GLU A 533 -24.62 -50.47 26.70
CA GLU A 533 -25.89 -50.15 27.39
C GLU A 533 -26.01 -50.35 28.93
N SER A 534 -26.51 -49.32 29.62
CA SER A 534 -27.72 -49.40 30.48
C SER A 534 -28.17 -48.03 31.04
N GLY A 535 -29.44 -47.67 30.81
CA GLY A 535 -30.36 -47.23 31.87
C GLY A 535 -30.40 -45.78 32.41
N SER A 536 -31.34 -45.00 31.87
CA SER A 536 -32.44 -44.30 32.59
C SER A 536 -32.31 -42.88 33.21
N HIS A 537 -33.38 -42.10 32.93
CA HIS A 537 -33.90 -40.83 33.49
C HIS A 537 -33.14 -39.52 33.14
N GLY A 538 -33.75 -38.43 32.68
CA GLY A 538 -35.15 -38.03 32.48
C GLY A 538 -35.20 -36.49 32.53
N GLY A 539 -35.83 -35.81 31.56
CA GLY A 539 -35.96 -34.34 31.57
C GLY A 539 -36.49 -33.76 30.25
N ALA A 540 -37.79 -33.48 30.22
CA ALA A 540 -38.56 -33.05 29.06
C ALA A 540 -38.42 -31.55 28.72
N VAL A 541 -38.53 -31.19 27.43
CA VAL A 541 -39.07 -29.89 26.99
C VAL A 541 -40.01 -30.11 25.81
N SER A 542 -41.25 -29.64 25.98
CA SER A 542 -42.41 -29.86 25.13
C SER A 542 -42.48 -28.87 23.96
N THR A 543 -42.87 -29.35 22.79
CA THR A 543 -43.41 -28.53 21.69
C THR A 543 -44.92 -28.40 21.87
N ARG A 544 -45.46 -27.17 21.97
CA ARG A 544 -46.91 -26.94 21.93
C ARG A 544 -47.31 -25.81 20.99
N ARG A 545 -47.91 -26.27 19.89
CA ARG A 545 -48.81 -25.65 18.91
C ARG A 545 -49.98 -24.91 19.60
N LYS A 546 -50.36 -23.73 19.09
CA LYS A 546 -51.63 -23.06 19.40
C LYS A 546 -52.41 -22.87 18.09
N GLY A 547 -53.54 -23.55 17.98
CA GLY A 547 -54.48 -23.40 16.87
C GLY A 547 -55.52 -22.31 17.13
N ARG A 548 -56.15 -21.84 16.05
CA ARG A 548 -57.49 -21.25 16.09
C ARG A 548 -58.26 -21.68 14.85
N SER A 549 -59.47 -22.15 15.08
CA SER A 549 -60.43 -22.71 14.13
C SER A 549 -61.37 -21.64 13.56
N SER A 550 -61.81 -21.83 12.31
CA SER A 550 -63.22 -21.73 11.95
C SER A 550 -63.50 -22.62 10.72
N LYS A 551 -64.70 -23.17 10.68
CA LYS A 551 -65.20 -24.17 9.73
C LYS A 551 -66.58 -23.67 9.28
N SER A 552 -66.86 -23.63 7.98
CA SER A 552 -68.12 -24.09 7.39
C SER A 552 -68.15 -23.86 5.87
N GLU A 553 -68.49 -24.93 5.15
CA GLU A 553 -68.96 -24.95 3.76
C GLU A 553 -70.12 -23.98 3.51
N PHE A 554 -70.24 -23.49 2.27
CA PHE A 554 -71.50 -23.60 1.54
C PHE A 554 -71.26 -23.65 0.02
N ASP A 555 -72.11 -24.44 -0.60
CA ASP A 555 -72.13 -24.93 -1.97
C ASP A 555 -72.86 -23.98 -2.95
N GLY A 556 -72.67 -24.19 -4.26
CA GLY A 556 -73.60 -23.76 -5.30
C GLY A 556 -73.21 -22.53 -6.14
N MET A 557 -72.86 -22.73 -7.42
CA MET A 557 -73.77 -22.49 -8.55
C MET A 557 -73.00 -22.41 -9.88
N THR A 558 -73.39 -23.30 -10.79
CA THR A 558 -73.10 -23.43 -12.22
C THR A 558 -73.66 -22.29 -13.08
N ILE A 559 -72.92 -21.80 -14.09
CA ILE A 559 -73.36 -21.40 -15.45
C ILE A 559 -72.11 -21.49 -16.38
N SER A 560 -71.90 -22.46 -17.28
CA SER A 560 -72.52 -22.84 -18.56
C SER A 560 -72.19 -21.96 -19.80
N LYS A 561 -71.60 -22.63 -20.82
CA LYS A 561 -71.64 -22.41 -22.29
C LYS A 561 -70.84 -21.20 -22.85
N GLY A 562 -70.09 -21.31 -23.94
CA GLY A 562 -70.01 -22.33 -25.00
C GLY A 562 -68.84 -22.06 -25.97
N PRO A 563 -68.71 -22.84 -27.07
CA PRO A 563 -67.45 -23.07 -27.78
C PRO A 563 -67.37 -22.39 -29.16
N THR A 564 -66.29 -22.69 -29.89
CA THR A 564 -66.04 -22.58 -31.35
C THR A 564 -65.48 -21.27 -31.90
N SER A 565 -64.30 -21.34 -32.52
CA SER A 565 -64.21 -21.56 -33.99
C SER A 565 -62.76 -21.68 -34.46
N GLN A 566 -62.57 -22.65 -35.35
CA GLN A 566 -61.36 -22.90 -36.14
C GLN A 566 -61.14 -21.80 -37.18
N ALA A 567 -59.88 -21.49 -37.48
CA ALA A 567 -59.50 -21.02 -38.82
C ALA A 567 -58.10 -21.55 -39.18
N ASN A 568 -58.09 -22.54 -40.08
CA ASN A 568 -56.92 -23.02 -40.79
C ASN A 568 -56.42 -21.96 -41.78
N ARG A 569 -55.11 -21.71 -41.82
CA ARG A 569 -54.43 -21.26 -43.06
C ARG A 569 -53.00 -21.82 -43.11
N ARG A 570 -52.80 -22.82 -43.97
CA ARG A 570 -51.50 -23.32 -44.45
C ARG A 570 -51.12 -22.52 -45.70
N ASP A 571 -49.92 -21.92 -45.72
CA ASP A 571 -48.78 -22.33 -46.58
C ASP A 571 -47.70 -21.21 -46.69
N ARG A 572 -46.47 -21.59 -46.28
CA ARG A 572 -45.17 -21.45 -46.99
C ARG A 572 -44.78 -20.07 -47.56
N THR A 573 -43.62 -19.44 -47.31
CA THR A 573 -42.25 -19.94 -47.08
C THR A 573 -41.38 -18.74 -46.67
N GLN A 574 -40.63 -18.79 -45.56
CA GLN A 574 -39.29 -18.18 -45.46
C GLN A 574 -38.59 -18.65 -44.18
N GLU A 575 -37.36 -19.12 -44.34
CA GLU A 575 -36.48 -19.66 -43.30
C GLU A 575 -36.08 -18.57 -42.30
N GLU A 576 -36.26 -18.83 -41.00
CA GLU A 576 -35.65 -18.07 -39.91
C GLU A 576 -35.21 -19.02 -38.77
N PRO A 577 -34.21 -18.63 -37.97
CA PRO A 577 -33.22 -19.53 -37.38
C PRO A 577 -33.78 -20.36 -36.24
N LEU A 578 -33.25 -21.58 -36.08
CA LEU A 578 -33.41 -22.46 -34.93
C LEU A 578 -33.40 -21.67 -33.61
N GLU A 579 -34.59 -21.45 -33.04
CA GLU A 579 -34.75 -21.14 -31.62
C GLU A 579 -34.22 -22.35 -30.85
N LEU A 580 -33.07 -22.16 -30.22
CA LEU A 580 -32.58 -23.02 -29.18
C LEU A 580 -33.63 -22.97 -28.06
N GLU A 581 -34.35 -24.08 -27.81
CA GLU A 581 -35.19 -24.24 -26.62
C GLU A 581 -34.36 -23.87 -25.39
N THR A 582 -34.55 -22.66 -24.88
CA THR A 582 -34.06 -22.26 -23.56
C THR A 582 -34.84 -23.10 -22.56
N ALA A 583 -34.22 -24.19 -22.11
CA ALA A 583 -34.68 -24.93 -20.95
C ALA A 583 -35.04 -23.94 -19.83
N PRO A 584 -36.14 -24.14 -19.08
CA PRO A 584 -36.48 -23.27 -17.97
C PRO A 584 -35.29 -23.19 -17.03
N GLU A 585 -34.78 -21.97 -16.77
CA GLU A 585 -33.69 -21.73 -15.84
C GLU A 585 -34.07 -22.33 -14.48
N VAL A 586 -33.54 -23.52 -14.19
CA VAL A 586 -33.69 -24.14 -12.87
C VAL A 586 -33.03 -23.17 -11.89
N PRO A 587 -33.74 -22.73 -10.82
CA PRO A 587 -33.16 -21.87 -9.81
C PRO A 587 -31.86 -22.50 -9.30
N TYR A 588 -30.74 -21.79 -9.44
CA TYR A 588 -29.45 -22.29 -8.99
C TYR A 588 -29.48 -22.52 -7.47
N GLU A 589 -29.41 -23.78 -7.06
CA GLU A 589 -29.23 -24.15 -5.66
C GLU A 589 -27.74 -24.36 -5.36
N PRO A 590 -27.10 -23.50 -4.53
CA PRO A 590 -25.70 -23.66 -4.21
C PRO A 590 -25.48 -24.95 -3.42
N THR A 591 -24.42 -25.68 -3.78
CA THR A 591 -23.97 -26.88 -3.07
C THR A 591 -23.59 -26.57 -1.62
N THR A 592 -23.55 -27.58 -0.74
CA THR A 592 -23.18 -27.38 0.68
C THR A 592 -21.77 -26.82 0.86
N ALA A 593 -20.84 -27.17 -0.05
CA ALA A 593 -19.51 -26.59 -0.10
C ALA A 593 -19.53 -25.12 -0.57
N GLU A 594 -20.33 -24.79 -1.59
CA GLU A 594 -20.50 -23.41 -2.05
C GLU A 594 -21.17 -22.54 -0.99
N ARG A 595 -22.17 -23.05 -0.26
CA ARG A 595 -22.81 -22.34 0.87
C ARG A 595 -21.79 -22.03 1.97
N ARG A 596 -20.95 -22.98 2.36
CA ARG A 596 -19.86 -22.72 3.33
C ARG A 596 -18.87 -21.70 2.80
N SER A 597 -18.47 -21.81 1.53
CA SER A 597 -17.56 -20.84 0.90
C SER A 597 -18.19 -19.46 0.65
N ALA A 598 -19.53 -19.37 0.63
CA ALA A 598 -20.28 -18.14 0.50
C ALA A 598 -20.48 -17.47 1.87
N VAL A 599 -20.62 -18.26 2.95
CA VAL A 599 -20.59 -17.81 4.35
C VAL A 599 -19.17 -17.39 4.77
N GLU A 600 -18.14 -18.09 4.30
CA GLU A 600 -16.72 -17.71 4.45
C GLU A 600 -16.27 -16.67 3.41
N GLY A 601 -17.10 -16.40 2.41
CA GLY A 601 -16.80 -15.49 1.32
C GLY A 601 -17.00 -14.06 1.78
N ASP A 602 -16.14 -13.15 1.32
CA ASP A 602 -16.22 -11.74 1.71
C ASP A 602 -17.58 -11.13 1.41
N GLU A 603 -18.34 -10.85 2.47
CA GLU A 603 -19.46 -9.93 2.41
C GLU A 603 -18.89 -8.52 2.56
N LEU A 604 -18.93 -7.75 1.47
CA LEU A 604 -18.72 -6.31 1.56
C LEU A 604 -20.00 -5.72 2.19
N PRO A 605 -19.93 -4.93 3.26
CA PRO A 605 -21.10 -4.46 3.98
C PRO A 605 -22.01 -3.60 3.10
N ASP A 606 -23.32 -3.83 3.11
CA ASP A 606 -24.29 -3.21 2.17
C ASP A 606 -24.41 -1.66 2.30
N GLY A 607 -23.76 -1.03 3.28
CA GLY A 607 -23.75 0.42 3.50
C GLY A 607 -22.81 1.24 2.61
N ASP A 608 -22.81 2.55 2.84
CA ASP A 608 -21.84 3.49 2.26
C ASP A 608 -20.41 3.21 2.78
N MET A 609 -19.40 3.75 2.08
CA MET A 609 -18.01 3.66 2.53
C MET A 609 -17.88 4.20 3.97
N ASP A 610 -17.15 3.49 4.83
CA ASP A 610 -16.98 3.92 6.23
C ASP A 610 -15.76 4.82 6.35
N TRP A 611 -16.00 6.11 6.36
CA TRP A 611 -14.94 7.10 6.42
C TRP A 611 -14.41 7.39 7.80
N GLU A 612 -15.09 6.91 8.84
CA GLU A 612 -14.55 6.97 10.19
C GLU A 612 -13.30 6.10 10.26
N SER A 613 -13.38 4.88 9.72
CA SER A 613 -12.22 3.99 9.58
C SER A 613 -11.09 4.64 8.75
N ALA A 614 -11.40 5.29 7.62
CA ALA A 614 -10.40 5.97 6.80
C ALA A 614 -9.71 7.13 7.54
N ALA A 615 -10.49 7.96 8.23
CA ALA A 615 -9.98 9.10 8.99
C ALA A 615 -9.08 8.63 10.13
N LEU A 616 -9.47 7.57 10.85
CA LEU A 616 -8.63 6.95 11.88
C LEU A 616 -7.30 6.48 11.30
N VAL A 617 -7.32 5.79 10.17
CA VAL A 617 -6.11 5.26 9.52
C VAL A 617 -5.16 6.37 9.10
N TRP A 618 -5.66 7.45 8.51
CA TRP A 618 -4.83 8.61 8.17
C TRP A 618 -4.30 9.33 9.42
N GLY A 619 -5.09 9.41 10.48
CA GLY A 619 -4.64 9.91 11.78
C GLY A 619 -3.49 9.07 12.36
N LEU A 620 -3.63 7.74 12.33
CA LEU A 620 -2.57 6.80 12.72
C LEU A 620 -1.33 6.92 11.84
N ALA A 621 -1.49 7.10 10.53
CA ALA A 621 -0.37 7.27 9.61
C ALA A 621 0.37 8.59 9.87
N ALA A 622 -0.35 9.66 10.16
CA ALA A 622 0.21 10.98 10.46
C ALA A 622 0.92 11.03 11.82
N LEU A 623 0.37 10.39 12.85
CA LEU A 623 0.91 10.43 14.22
C LEU A 623 1.90 9.30 14.52
N GLY A 624 1.58 8.08 14.10
CA GLY A 624 2.36 6.88 14.37
C GLY A 624 3.23 6.40 13.21
N GLY A 625 3.14 7.05 12.06
CA GLY A 625 3.85 6.67 10.85
C GLY A 625 3.18 5.53 10.09
N LEU A 626 3.61 5.36 8.84
CA LEU A 626 2.99 4.39 7.92
C LEU A 626 3.01 2.96 8.48
N GLY A 627 4.08 2.50 9.11
CA GLY A 627 4.18 1.14 9.67
C GLY A 627 3.13 0.83 10.74
N SER A 628 2.88 1.76 11.68
CA SER A 628 1.86 1.57 12.72
C SER A 628 0.45 1.54 12.12
N SER A 629 0.14 2.48 11.22
CA SER A 629 -1.15 2.49 10.51
C SER A 629 -1.37 1.24 9.65
N SER A 630 -0.32 0.76 8.96
CA SER A 630 -0.34 -0.47 8.16
C SER A 630 -0.73 -1.66 9.04
N ALA A 631 -0.10 -1.79 10.20
CA ALA A 631 -0.40 -2.88 11.13
C ALA A 631 -1.84 -2.84 11.65
N GLY A 632 -2.36 -1.63 11.94
CA GLY A 632 -3.77 -1.44 12.34
C GLY A 632 -4.75 -1.90 11.27
N VAL A 633 -4.61 -1.38 10.04
CA VAL A 633 -5.50 -1.72 8.91
C VAL A 633 -5.43 -3.20 8.57
N PHE A 634 -4.22 -3.75 8.46
CA PHE A 634 -4.02 -5.12 8.03
C PHE A 634 -4.41 -6.13 9.10
N GLY A 635 -4.23 -5.79 10.38
CA GLY A 635 -4.75 -6.59 11.49
C GLY A 635 -6.27 -6.64 11.49
N ALA A 636 -6.93 -5.49 11.35
CA ALA A 636 -8.38 -5.40 11.26
C ALA A 636 -8.93 -6.15 10.03
N GLU A 637 -8.28 -6.05 8.87
CA GLU A 637 -8.68 -6.81 7.69
C GLU A 637 -8.71 -8.32 7.99
N CYS A 638 -7.67 -8.85 8.63
CA CYS A 638 -7.57 -10.28 8.95
C CYS A 638 -8.61 -10.75 9.98
N THR A 639 -9.27 -9.84 10.71
CA THR A 639 -10.27 -10.18 11.75
C THR A 639 -11.68 -9.69 11.42
N SER A 640 -11.88 -9.01 10.28
CA SER A 640 -13.13 -8.35 9.89
C SER A 640 -14.24 -9.29 9.38
N HIS A 641 -14.02 -10.61 9.40
CA HIS A 641 -14.88 -11.60 8.76
C HIS A 641 -15.71 -12.38 9.77
#